data_AF-A0A3B6DLK0-F1
#
_entry.id   AF-A0A3B6DLK0-F1
#
_cell.length_a   1.000
_cell.length_b   1.000
_cell.length_c   1.000
_cell.angle_alpha   90.00
_cell.angle_beta   90.00
_cell.angle_gamma   90.00
#
_symmetry.space_group_name_H-M   'P 1'
#
loop_
_entity.id
_entity.type
_entity.pdbx_description
1 polymer ?
#
loop_
_entity_poly.entity_id
_entity_poly.type
_entity_poly.pdbx_seq_one_letter_code
_entity_poly.pdbx_strand_id
1 'polypeptide(L)'
;MGRRSRLLHGAALSLLLLAAAAHAQQTDPGDAAALNAVFAKLGQKALPSWNISGDPCTGAATDNTNIDNNPPFNPAIKCECTGGNASVCRVTRLKIYALDAVGSIPEELRNLTALTNLDLSQNYLTGPLPSFIGELTRMQYMSFGINALSGPLPKELGNLTDLVSLSVSSNNFSGSLPSELGNLAKLEQLYIDSAGFSGPLPSTLSKLTKMKTLWASDNDFTGQIPDYIGSWNLTDLRFQGNSFQGPLPATLSNLVQLTSLRIGDIVNGSSSSLAFISNMTSLNTLVLRNCRISDTLLSVNFSKFTSLNLLDLSFNNITGQVPQTLLNLNSLGFLFLGNNSLSGSLPSSVGPMLKNLDFSYNQLTGSVPSWARNSQLNLVANNFGADISSNSALPTGLDCLQRNTPCFLGSPKSSSFAVDCGSDRPISGSDNSLYQPDAATLGAASYYVTGEPTWGASNVGRFMDASNVSSIIYSSHQFLNTLDTELFRNARMSPSSLRYYGIGLENGNYTVTLQFAEFAFPDAQSWKSRGRRVFDIYVQGERKEQNFDIRKVAGGKSYTAVRKQYTVPVTKNFLEIHLFWAGKGTCCIPDQGYYGPAISALSATPNFTPTVRSAAAKKNGSKTGVIAGVVVGVAVLGLVVLAGIFLWRRRQKRRKLSLEQEELYSIVGRPNVLSYGELRSATDNFSPNNLLGQGGYGSVYKGKLTDGRFVAVKQLSEASHQGKKEFATEIETISRVQHRNLVKLYGCCLEGNKPLLVYECLENGSLDHALFGKGKSSLDWPTRFEICLGVARGLSYLHEESSIRVVHRDIKASNILLDANLNPKISDFGLAKLYDDQKTHVSTKVAGTFGYLAPEYAMRGHMTEKIDVFAFGVVVLETLAGRPNYSTEDENKVYIFEWVWELYENNHPLDMVDQRLEEFDSEEALRAIKVALLCTQGSPHQRPSMSRVVAMLTGDVEAPDVVTKPSYITEWQITGGNTTYMSTDVSGQPSSAPRANSPSSRTSSPFLSSVIDEGR
;
A
#
# COMPACT_ATOMS: atom_id res chain seq x y z
N MET A 1 24.34 -38.50 -96.05
CA MET A 1 24.39 -39.34 -94.83
C MET A 1 25.12 -38.53 -93.76
N GLY A 2 24.58 -38.04 -92.66
CA GLY A 2 23.38 -38.40 -91.91
C GLY A 2 23.75 -38.32 -90.43
N ARG A 3 23.99 -37.11 -89.89
CA ARG A 3 24.09 -36.78 -88.43
C ARG A 3 24.40 -35.28 -88.21
N ARG A 4 23.59 -34.39 -88.81
CA ARG A 4 23.67 -32.92 -88.55
C ARG A 4 22.33 -32.29 -88.14
N SER A 5 21.33 -33.08 -87.76
CA SER A 5 19.97 -32.57 -87.46
C SER A 5 19.41 -32.94 -86.07
N ARG A 6 20.26 -33.18 -85.06
CA ARG A 6 19.78 -33.50 -83.69
C ARG A 6 20.44 -32.73 -82.53
N LEU A 7 21.34 -31.78 -82.80
CA LEU A 7 21.94 -30.94 -81.76
C LEU A 7 21.32 -29.54 -81.63
N LEU A 8 20.54 -29.09 -82.61
CA LEU A 8 19.88 -27.77 -82.56
C LEU A 8 18.49 -27.79 -81.89
N HIS A 9 17.89 -28.97 -81.69
CA HIS A 9 16.65 -29.09 -80.92
C HIS A 9 16.88 -29.32 -79.41
N GLY A 10 18.05 -29.80 -78.99
CA GLY A 10 18.40 -29.99 -77.57
C GLY A 10 18.86 -28.72 -76.87
N ALA A 11 19.55 -27.82 -77.57
CA ALA A 11 19.94 -26.52 -77.05
C ALA A 11 18.77 -25.53 -76.96
N ALA A 12 17.85 -25.56 -77.93
CA ALA A 12 16.62 -24.76 -77.85
C ALA A 12 15.69 -25.23 -76.73
N LEU A 13 15.56 -26.55 -76.48
CA LEU A 13 14.76 -27.05 -75.36
C LEU A 13 15.42 -26.77 -73.99
N SER A 14 16.76 -26.74 -73.90
CA SER A 14 17.48 -26.44 -72.65
C SER A 14 17.50 -24.94 -72.33
N LEU A 15 17.46 -24.07 -73.36
CA LEU A 15 17.24 -22.63 -73.20
C LEU A 15 15.74 -22.27 -73.04
N LEU A 16 14.81 -23.10 -73.51
CA LEU A 16 13.38 -22.97 -73.22
C LEU A 16 12.98 -23.58 -71.86
N LEU A 17 13.75 -24.54 -71.33
CA LEU A 17 13.61 -25.03 -69.94
C LEU A 17 14.31 -24.12 -68.91
N LEU A 18 15.21 -23.24 -69.34
CA LEU A 18 15.67 -22.09 -68.55
C LEU A 18 14.81 -20.83 -68.75
N ALA A 19 13.93 -20.81 -69.76
CA ALA A 19 12.94 -19.76 -69.99
C ALA A 19 11.55 -20.10 -69.39
N ALA A 20 11.43 -21.20 -68.65
CA ALA A 20 10.46 -21.33 -67.57
C ALA A 20 11.14 -20.90 -66.26
N ALA A 21 11.59 -19.64 -66.21
CA ALA A 21 11.82 -18.99 -64.93
C ALA A 21 10.46 -19.00 -64.21
N ALA A 22 10.25 -20.00 -63.34
CA ALA A 22 9.25 -19.91 -62.32
C ALA A 22 9.51 -18.59 -61.61
N HIS A 23 8.63 -17.61 -61.83
CA HIS A 23 8.71 -16.28 -61.27
C HIS A 23 8.94 -16.41 -59.76
N ALA A 24 10.18 -16.23 -59.31
CA ALA A 24 10.53 -16.41 -57.92
C ALA A 24 9.78 -15.36 -57.11
N GLN A 25 8.96 -15.82 -56.17
CA GLN A 25 8.41 -14.96 -55.12
C GLN A 25 9.58 -14.25 -54.45
N GLN A 26 9.56 -12.92 -54.44
CA GLN A 26 10.62 -12.12 -53.87
C GLN A 26 10.02 -11.19 -52.83
N THR A 27 10.63 -11.16 -51.65
CA THR A 27 10.26 -10.18 -50.63
C THR A 27 10.51 -8.78 -51.16
N ASP A 28 9.59 -7.85 -50.89
CA ASP A 28 9.81 -6.43 -51.16
C ASP A 28 11.17 -6.00 -50.57
N PRO A 29 12.07 -5.38 -51.37
CA PRO A 29 13.42 -5.06 -50.90
C PRO A 29 13.44 -4.16 -49.66
N GLY A 30 12.45 -3.27 -49.53
CA GLY A 30 12.27 -2.41 -48.35
C GLY A 30 11.88 -3.21 -47.12
N ASP A 31 10.93 -4.14 -47.26
CA ASP A 31 10.53 -5.04 -46.16
C ASP A 31 11.70 -5.95 -45.75
N ALA A 32 12.43 -6.53 -46.71
CA ALA A 32 13.58 -7.39 -46.43
C ALA A 32 14.70 -6.62 -45.69
N ALA A 33 15.01 -5.40 -46.13
CA ALA A 33 16.01 -4.55 -45.46
C ALA A 33 15.57 -4.17 -44.05
N ALA A 34 14.32 -3.74 -43.87
CA ALA A 34 13.74 -3.36 -42.60
C ALA A 34 13.73 -4.53 -41.60
N LEU A 35 13.25 -5.71 -42.03
CA LEU A 35 13.22 -6.92 -41.21
C LEU A 35 14.62 -7.34 -40.75
N ASN A 36 15.58 -7.36 -41.67
CA ASN A 36 16.96 -7.72 -41.33
C ASN A 36 17.60 -6.71 -40.36
N ALA A 37 17.30 -5.42 -40.50
CA ALA A 37 17.74 -4.39 -39.56
C ALA A 37 17.10 -4.55 -38.18
N VAL A 38 15.80 -4.84 -38.10
CA VAL A 38 15.08 -5.14 -36.84
C VAL A 38 15.72 -6.35 -36.16
N PHE A 39 15.93 -7.44 -36.90
CA PHE A 39 16.57 -8.65 -36.38
C PHE A 39 17.99 -8.35 -35.87
N ALA A 40 18.81 -7.65 -36.66
CA ALA A 40 20.17 -7.30 -36.23
C ALA A 40 20.19 -6.47 -34.94
N LYS A 41 19.32 -5.44 -34.84
CA LYS A 41 19.25 -4.56 -33.65
C LYS A 41 18.74 -5.26 -32.40
N LEU A 42 17.86 -6.25 -32.56
CA LEU A 42 17.31 -7.04 -31.46
C LEU A 42 18.10 -8.33 -31.18
N GLY A 43 19.24 -8.54 -31.84
CA GLY A 43 20.07 -9.73 -31.68
C GLY A 43 19.42 -11.01 -32.21
N GLN A 44 18.44 -10.91 -33.10
CA GLN A 44 17.69 -12.01 -33.68
C GLN A 44 18.20 -12.37 -35.08
N LYS A 45 17.85 -13.56 -35.55
CA LYS A 45 18.14 -14.04 -36.90
C LYS A 45 16.99 -14.91 -37.41
N ALA A 46 16.78 -14.91 -38.72
CA ALA A 46 15.86 -15.86 -39.34
C ALA A 46 16.35 -17.30 -39.10
N LEU A 47 15.42 -18.20 -38.78
CA LEU A 47 15.74 -19.60 -38.56
C LEU A 47 15.58 -20.41 -39.86
N PRO A 48 16.42 -21.43 -40.08
CA PRO A 48 16.29 -22.33 -41.23
C PRO A 48 14.97 -23.10 -41.26
N SER A 49 14.25 -23.16 -40.13
CA SER A 49 12.95 -23.80 -40.02
C SER A 49 11.89 -23.17 -40.93
N TRP A 50 11.97 -21.87 -41.22
CA TRP A 50 11.07 -21.19 -42.15
C TRP A 50 11.77 -20.47 -43.31
N ASN A 51 12.96 -19.89 -43.10
CA ASN A 51 13.71 -19.23 -44.17
C ASN A 51 14.66 -20.22 -44.85
N ILE A 52 14.17 -20.85 -45.92
CA ILE A 52 14.86 -21.97 -46.60
C ILE A 52 15.75 -21.54 -47.77
N SER A 53 15.53 -20.34 -48.33
CA SER A 53 16.23 -19.86 -49.53
C SER A 53 17.15 -18.66 -49.28
N GLY A 54 17.06 -18.04 -48.11
CA GLY A 54 17.69 -16.75 -47.80
C GLY A 54 16.78 -15.54 -48.02
N ASP A 55 15.74 -15.65 -48.85
CA ASP A 55 14.69 -14.63 -48.98
C ASP A 55 13.65 -14.80 -47.84
N PRO A 56 13.31 -13.73 -47.10
CA PRO A 56 12.40 -13.83 -45.96
C PRO A 56 11.05 -14.46 -46.29
N CYS A 57 10.39 -14.07 -47.37
CA CYS A 57 9.06 -14.56 -47.72
C CYS A 57 9.12 -15.90 -48.47
N THR A 58 9.69 -16.92 -47.83
CA THR A 58 9.76 -18.29 -48.35
C THR A 58 9.35 -19.33 -47.30
N GLY A 59 9.07 -20.57 -47.77
CA GLY A 59 8.72 -21.69 -46.90
C GLY A 59 7.51 -21.41 -46.03
N ALA A 60 7.68 -21.58 -44.71
CA ALA A 60 6.61 -21.38 -43.74
C ALA A 60 6.13 -19.91 -43.64
N ALA A 61 6.85 -18.94 -44.21
CA ALA A 61 6.39 -17.55 -44.25
C ALA A 61 5.25 -17.31 -45.25
N THR A 62 5.13 -18.13 -46.30
CA THR A 62 4.15 -17.95 -47.39
C THR A 62 3.13 -19.08 -47.52
N ASP A 63 3.32 -20.21 -46.85
CA ASP A 63 2.39 -21.33 -46.84
C ASP A 63 1.33 -21.25 -45.71
N ASN A 64 0.56 -22.34 -45.54
CA ASN A 64 -0.47 -22.46 -44.50
C ASN A 64 0.06 -22.90 -43.12
N THR A 65 1.37 -23.01 -42.93
CA THR A 65 1.99 -23.44 -41.67
C THR A 65 1.63 -22.47 -40.55
N ASN A 66 1.16 -22.99 -39.43
CA ASN A 66 0.88 -22.15 -38.27
C ASN A 66 2.19 -21.82 -37.52
N ILE A 67 2.50 -20.53 -37.40
CA ILE A 67 3.68 -20.01 -36.69
C ILE A 67 3.36 -19.51 -35.26
N ASP A 68 2.08 -19.34 -34.93
CA ASP A 68 1.66 -18.69 -33.68
C ASP A 68 1.87 -19.59 -32.46
N ASN A 69 1.59 -20.88 -32.59
CA ASN A 69 1.65 -21.86 -31.48
C ASN A 69 2.76 -22.91 -31.65
N ASN A 70 3.81 -22.62 -32.42
CA ASN A 70 4.80 -23.61 -32.81
C ASN A 70 6.23 -23.15 -32.48
N PRO A 71 6.86 -23.67 -31.41
CA PRO A 71 8.16 -23.19 -30.91
C PRO A 71 9.32 -23.15 -31.94
N PRO A 72 9.46 -24.11 -32.86
CA PRO A 72 10.39 -24.02 -33.99
C PRO A 72 10.29 -22.77 -34.88
N PHE A 73 9.16 -22.06 -34.86
CA PHE A 73 8.91 -20.86 -35.66
C PHE A 73 8.94 -19.61 -34.78
N ASN A 74 10.12 -19.32 -34.22
CA ASN A 74 10.34 -18.17 -33.35
C ASN A 74 11.84 -17.77 -33.34
N PRO A 75 12.22 -16.60 -33.87
CA PRO A 75 11.35 -15.58 -34.47
C PRO A 75 10.77 -16.06 -35.82
N ALA A 76 9.63 -15.52 -36.23
CA ALA A 76 8.96 -15.88 -37.48
C ALA A 76 8.16 -14.72 -38.09
N ILE A 77 7.87 -14.83 -39.38
CA ILE A 77 7.03 -13.88 -40.12
C ILE A 77 5.96 -14.61 -40.93
N LYS A 78 4.92 -13.88 -41.34
CA LYS A 78 4.09 -14.25 -42.50
C LYS A 78 4.12 -13.15 -43.54
N CYS A 79 4.03 -13.58 -44.79
CA CYS A 79 3.97 -12.69 -45.94
C CYS A 79 2.72 -12.92 -46.77
N GLU A 80 2.27 -11.87 -47.44
CA GLU A 80 1.23 -11.92 -48.45
C GLU A 80 1.84 -11.52 -49.80
N CYS A 81 1.70 -12.38 -50.81
CA CYS A 81 2.28 -12.18 -52.13
C CYS A 81 1.18 -11.83 -53.14
N THR A 82 1.37 -10.78 -53.94
CA THR A 82 0.42 -10.41 -54.98
C THR A 82 0.54 -11.36 -56.17
N GLY A 83 -0.59 -11.85 -56.70
CA GLY A 83 -0.62 -12.70 -57.89
C GLY A 83 -0.27 -11.94 -59.17
N GLY A 84 0.70 -12.42 -59.95
CA GLY A 84 1.13 -11.85 -61.23
C GLY A 84 2.48 -12.39 -61.72
N ASN A 85 2.98 -11.89 -62.86
CA ASN A 85 4.26 -12.27 -63.47
C ASN A 85 5.51 -11.77 -62.69
N ALA A 86 5.35 -11.12 -61.54
CA ALA A 86 6.41 -10.88 -60.56
C ALA A 86 5.74 -10.78 -59.19
N SER A 87 5.75 -11.86 -58.42
CA SER A 87 5.06 -11.92 -57.13
C SER A 87 5.91 -11.26 -56.05
N VAL A 88 5.66 -9.96 -55.81
CA VAL A 88 6.23 -9.24 -54.68
C VAL A 88 5.48 -9.66 -53.42
N CYS A 89 6.22 -10.08 -52.41
CA CYS A 89 5.70 -10.47 -51.11
C CYS A 89 5.94 -9.37 -50.08
N ARG A 90 4.90 -9.00 -49.34
CA ARG A 90 4.95 -8.02 -48.24
C ARG A 90 4.84 -8.73 -46.91
N VAL A 91 5.60 -8.28 -45.91
CA VAL A 91 5.55 -8.84 -44.55
C VAL A 91 4.31 -8.32 -43.84
N THR A 92 3.40 -9.23 -43.48
CA THR A 92 2.11 -8.90 -42.84
C THR A 92 2.10 -9.28 -41.36
N ARG A 93 2.93 -10.22 -40.94
CA ARG A 93 3.03 -10.64 -39.52
C ARG A 93 4.48 -10.75 -39.10
N LEU A 94 4.81 -10.26 -37.91
CA LEU A 94 6.14 -10.39 -37.29
C LEU A 94 5.97 -10.85 -35.84
N LYS A 95 6.68 -11.92 -35.48
CA LYS A 95 6.72 -12.50 -34.14
C LYS A 95 8.16 -12.66 -33.65
N ILE A 96 8.47 -12.04 -32.52
CA ILE A 96 9.69 -12.19 -31.72
C ILE A 96 9.22 -12.34 -30.28
N TYR A 97 8.94 -13.57 -29.86
CA TYR A 97 8.22 -13.84 -28.60
C TYR A 97 9.09 -14.64 -27.63
N ALA A 98 9.22 -14.27 -26.36
CA ALA A 98 9.96 -15.11 -25.38
C ALA A 98 11.41 -15.43 -25.78
N LEU A 99 12.10 -14.50 -26.45
CA LEU A 99 13.49 -14.66 -26.93
C LEU A 99 14.51 -13.83 -26.14
N ASP A 100 14.06 -13.19 -25.05
CA ASP A 100 14.87 -12.28 -24.23
C ASP A 100 15.54 -11.17 -25.06
N ALA A 101 14.88 -10.72 -26.13
CA ALA A 101 15.37 -9.63 -26.95
C ALA A 101 15.52 -8.35 -26.10
N VAL A 102 16.64 -7.65 -26.24
CA VAL A 102 17.00 -6.46 -25.45
C VAL A 102 17.09 -5.22 -26.32
N GLY A 103 16.96 -4.04 -25.70
CA GLY A 103 17.10 -2.74 -26.36
C GLY A 103 15.77 -2.10 -26.70
N SER A 104 15.80 -0.96 -27.39
CA SER A 104 14.61 -0.24 -27.80
C SER A 104 13.96 -0.84 -29.04
N ILE A 105 12.65 -0.62 -29.21
CA ILE A 105 11.93 -0.97 -30.44
C ILE A 105 12.59 -0.24 -31.63
N PRO A 106 13.10 -0.95 -32.66
CA PRO A 106 13.82 -0.33 -33.77
C PRO A 106 12.94 0.55 -34.67
N GLU A 107 13.44 1.70 -35.11
CA GLU A 107 12.71 2.60 -36.03
C GLU A 107 12.46 1.99 -37.39
N GLU A 108 13.28 1.05 -37.85
CA GLU A 108 13.10 0.38 -39.15
C GLU A 108 11.79 -0.39 -39.25
N LEU A 109 11.17 -0.73 -38.11
CA LEU A 109 9.84 -1.33 -38.05
C LEU A 109 8.77 -0.45 -38.74
N ARG A 110 8.98 0.87 -38.77
CA ARG A 110 8.15 1.86 -39.49
C ARG A 110 7.98 1.53 -40.98
N ASN A 111 8.98 0.89 -41.59
CA ASN A 111 8.97 0.60 -43.03
C ASN A 111 8.11 -0.63 -43.38
N LEU A 112 7.73 -1.46 -42.40
CA LEU A 112 6.87 -2.63 -42.60
C LEU A 112 5.38 -2.24 -42.61
N THR A 113 5.00 -1.37 -43.54
CA THR A 113 3.67 -0.74 -43.59
C THR A 113 2.52 -1.70 -43.89
N ALA A 114 2.82 -2.93 -44.34
CA ALA A 114 1.83 -3.98 -44.57
C ALA A 114 1.48 -4.81 -43.32
N LEU A 115 2.12 -4.55 -42.17
CA LEU A 115 1.88 -5.31 -40.94
C LEU A 115 0.43 -5.20 -40.46
N THR A 116 -0.17 -6.36 -40.22
CA THR A 116 -1.45 -6.53 -39.55
C THR A 116 -1.30 -7.16 -38.17
N ASN A 117 -0.19 -7.87 -37.91
CA ASN A 117 0.08 -8.52 -36.62
C ASN A 117 1.53 -8.30 -36.20
N LEU A 118 1.74 -7.74 -35.02
CA LEU A 118 3.04 -7.56 -34.40
C LEU A 118 3.04 -8.13 -32.99
N ASP A 119 3.91 -9.11 -32.74
CA ASP A 119 4.12 -9.69 -31.41
C ASP A 119 5.58 -9.60 -31.00
N LEU A 120 5.86 -8.70 -30.06
CA LEU A 120 7.15 -8.52 -29.40
C LEU A 120 7.08 -8.86 -27.90
N SER A 121 6.07 -9.63 -27.48
CA SER A 121 5.83 -9.89 -26.06
C SER A 121 6.82 -10.89 -25.45
N GLN A 122 6.94 -10.86 -24.12
CA GLN A 122 7.90 -11.67 -23.36
C GLN A 122 9.36 -11.45 -23.80
N ASN A 123 9.80 -10.20 -23.80
CA ASN A 123 11.21 -9.88 -24.01
C ASN A 123 11.71 -8.91 -22.91
N TYR A 124 12.88 -8.32 -23.11
CA TYR A 124 13.43 -7.29 -22.23
C TYR A 124 13.62 -5.97 -23.00
N LEU A 125 12.64 -5.61 -23.83
CA LEU A 125 12.66 -4.36 -24.59
C LEU A 125 12.50 -3.15 -23.65
N THR A 126 13.29 -2.12 -23.87
CA THR A 126 13.38 -0.92 -23.02
C THR A 126 13.04 0.36 -23.79
N GLY A 127 12.94 1.49 -23.08
CA GLY A 127 12.62 2.78 -23.67
C GLY A 127 11.11 2.98 -23.90
N PRO A 128 10.71 4.09 -24.55
CA PRO A 128 9.31 4.37 -24.83
C PRO A 128 8.75 3.50 -25.95
N LEU A 129 7.42 3.29 -25.93
CA LEU A 129 6.71 2.81 -27.12
C LEU A 129 6.74 3.93 -28.18
N PRO A 130 7.40 3.76 -29.33
CA PRO A 130 7.60 4.86 -30.28
C PRO A 130 6.29 5.36 -30.90
N SER A 131 6.18 6.67 -31.13
CA SER A 131 4.99 7.27 -31.75
C SER A 131 4.77 6.82 -33.20
N PHE A 132 5.83 6.44 -33.93
CA PHE A 132 5.71 5.93 -35.30
C PHE A 132 4.84 4.67 -35.40
N ILE A 133 4.60 3.96 -34.30
CA ILE A 133 3.68 2.82 -34.28
C ILE A 133 2.30 3.21 -34.79
N GLY A 134 1.87 4.46 -34.57
CA GLY A 134 0.61 4.99 -35.10
C GLY A 134 0.57 5.13 -36.64
N GLU A 135 1.69 4.95 -37.34
CA GLU A 135 1.76 4.98 -38.82
C GLU A 135 1.48 3.61 -39.46
N LEU A 136 1.48 2.53 -38.67
CA LEU A 136 1.19 1.17 -39.14
C LEU A 136 -0.32 0.94 -39.24
N THR A 137 -1.03 1.73 -40.04
CA THR A 137 -2.50 1.85 -40.02
C THR A 137 -3.26 0.57 -40.38
N ARG A 138 -2.60 -0.45 -40.96
CA ARG A 138 -3.17 -1.77 -41.24
C ARG A 138 -3.16 -2.72 -40.02
N MET A 139 -2.62 -2.28 -38.89
CA MET A 139 -2.48 -3.10 -37.69
C MET A 139 -3.83 -3.56 -37.15
N GLN A 140 -3.91 -4.85 -36.83
CA GLN A 140 -5.08 -5.49 -36.23
C GLN A 140 -4.75 -6.09 -34.86
N TYR A 141 -3.56 -6.67 -34.70
CA TYR A 141 -3.13 -7.33 -33.46
C TYR A 141 -1.74 -6.84 -33.06
N MET A 142 -1.63 -6.29 -31.85
CA MET A 142 -0.40 -5.67 -31.36
C MET A 142 -0.12 -6.10 -29.93
N SER A 143 1.00 -6.79 -29.72
CA SER A 143 1.41 -7.29 -28.40
C SER A 143 2.83 -6.86 -28.06
N PHE A 144 2.95 -6.06 -27.01
CA PHE A 144 4.21 -5.63 -26.39
C PHE A 144 4.30 -6.05 -24.91
N GLY A 145 3.41 -6.94 -24.47
CA GLY A 145 3.30 -7.32 -23.07
C GLY A 145 4.57 -7.97 -22.52
N ILE A 146 4.81 -7.85 -21.21
CA ILE A 146 5.94 -8.48 -20.50
C ILE A 146 7.28 -8.02 -21.09
N ASN A 147 7.55 -6.72 -20.92
CA ASN A 147 8.80 -6.07 -21.33
C ASN A 147 9.23 -5.07 -20.25
N ALA A 148 10.18 -4.19 -20.58
CA ALA A 148 10.63 -3.07 -19.75
C ALA A 148 10.36 -1.71 -20.43
N LEU A 149 9.31 -1.63 -21.27
CA LEU A 149 8.91 -0.39 -21.92
C LEU A 149 8.43 0.62 -20.87
N SER A 150 8.66 1.90 -21.13
CA SER A 150 8.46 2.98 -20.16
C SER A 150 7.95 4.27 -20.80
N GLY A 151 7.76 5.33 -20.01
CA GLY A 151 7.21 6.60 -20.50
C GLY A 151 5.69 6.55 -20.71
N PRO A 152 5.09 7.60 -21.31
CA PRO A 152 3.66 7.63 -21.60
C PRO A 152 3.30 6.69 -22.77
N LEU A 153 2.08 6.19 -22.77
CA LEU A 153 1.54 5.49 -23.94
C LEU A 153 1.26 6.52 -25.05
N PRO A 154 1.78 6.33 -26.29
CA PRO A 154 1.66 7.32 -27.35
C PRO A 154 0.21 7.49 -27.80
N LYS A 155 -0.22 8.75 -27.92
CA LYS A 155 -1.57 9.09 -28.41
C LYS A 155 -1.80 8.69 -29.86
N GLU A 156 -0.73 8.57 -30.63
CA GLU A 156 -0.73 8.17 -32.04
C GLU A 156 -1.29 6.75 -32.23
N LEU A 157 -1.35 5.92 -31.18
CA LEU A 157 -2.08 4.65 -31.22
C LEU A 157 -3.55 4.83 -31.64
N GLY A 158 -4.16 5.98 -31.34
CA GLY A 158 -5.52 6.29 -31.78
C GLY A 158 -5.70 6.38 -33.30
N ASN A 159 -4.62 6.38 -34.09
CA ASN A 159 -4.68 6.34 -35.55
C ASN A 159 -4.90 4.92 -36.10
N LEU A 160 -4.73 3.88 -35.29
CA LEU A 160 -4.81 2.48 -35.71
C LEU A 160 -6.26 1.98 -35.72
N THR A 161 -7.12 2.58 -36.53
CA THR A 161 -8.59 2.33 -36.50
C THR A 161 -9.00 0.89 -36.83
N ASP A 162 -8.09 0.08 -37.40
CA ASP A 162 -8.29 -1.34 -37.69
C ASP A 162 -7.92 -2.27 -36.52
N LEU A 163 -7.43 -1.72 -35.41
CA LEU A 163 -6.94 -2.51 -34.27
C LEU A 163 -8.08 -3.27 -33.57
N VAL A 164 -7.88 -4.57 -33.41
CA VAL A 164 -8.80 -5.52 -32.76
C VAL A 164 -8.30 -5.90 -31.37
N SER A 165 -6.98 -6.05 -31.20
CA SER A 165 -6.36 -6.43 -29.93
C SER A 165 -5.10 -5.62 -29.66
N LEU A 166 -5.05 -5.02 -28.46
CA LEU A 166 -3.88 -4.30 -27.95
C LEU A 166 -3.45 -4.88 -26.60
N SER A 167 -2.20 -5.32 -26.52
CA SER A 167 -1.57 -5.75 -25.27
C SER A 167 -0.30 -4.96 -24.99
N VAL A 168 -0.30 -4.27 -23.86
CA VAL A 168 0.86 -3.54 -23.31
C VAL A 168 1.11 -3.91 -21.84
N SER A 169 0.46 -4.97 -21.34
CA SER A 169 0.53 -5.46 -19.97
C SER A 169 1.94 -5.73 -19.48
N SER A 170 2.16 -5.67 -18.16
CA SER A 170 3.44 -6.00 -17.52
C SER A 170 4.63 -5.23 -18.11
N ASN A 171 4.49 -3.90 -18.14
CA ASN A 171 5.50 -2.93 -18.55
C ASN A 171 5.65 -1.86 -17.45
N ASN A 172 6.41 -0.80 -17.72
CA ASN A 172 6.68 0.29 -16.79
C ASN A 172 6.25 1.64 -17.38
N PHE A 173 5.09 1.67 -18.04
CA PHE A 173 4.48 2.90 -18.53
C PHE A 173 4.13 3.83 -17.36
N SER A 174 3.80 5.08 -17.70
CA SER A 174 3.48 6.12 -16.73
C SER A 174 2.40 7.05 -17.28
N GLY A 175 1.72 7.75 -16.37
CA GLY A 175 0.64 8.68 -16.73
C GLY A 175 -0.69 7.99 -17.04
N SER A 176 -1.65 8.79 -17.51
CA SER A 176 -2.99 8.33 -17.84
C SER A 176 -3.08 7.68 -19.22
N LEU A 177 -4.11 6.87 -19.42
CA LEU A 177 -4.45 6.38 -20.76
C LEU A 177 -4.78 7.55 -21.69
N PRO A 178 -4.23 7.59 -22.92
CA PRO A 178 -4.57 8.60 -23.92
C PRO A 178 -6.06 8.54 -24.28
N SER A 179 -6.68 9.71 -24.40
CA SER A 179 -8.09 9.83 -24.79
C SER A 179 -8.35 9.31 -26.21
N GLU A 180 -7.33 9.36 -27.05
CA GLU A 180 -7.31 8.97 -28.45
C GLU A 180 -7.51 7.46 -28.64
N LEU A 181 -7.28 6.64 -27.60
CA LEU A 181 -7.65 5.22 -27.63
C LEU A 181 -9.15 5.02 -27.88
N GLY A 182 -10.00 6.00 -27.55
CA GLY A 182 -11.42 5.98 -27.88
C GLY A 182 -11.73 5.99 -29.39
N ASN A 183 -10.75 6.24 -30.26
CA ASN A 183 -10.93 6.19 -31.72
C ASN A 183 -10.89 4.76 -32.29
N LEU A 184 -10.47 3.78 -31.50
CA LEU A 184 -10.27 2.39 -31.93
C LEU A 184 -11.59 1.61 -31.99
N ALA A 185 -12.51 2.02 -32.87
CA ALA A 185 -13.88 1.50 -32.91
C ALA A 185 -14.01 -0.04 -33.14
N LYS A 186 -12.96 -0.69 -33.66
CA LYS A 186 -12.90 -2.16 -33.85
C LYS A 186 -12.28 -2.92 -32.68
N LEU A 187 -11.80 -2.23 -31.64
CA LEU A 187 -11.10 -2.85 -30.53
C LEU A 187 -12.05 -3.77 -29.75
N GLU A 188 -11.64 -5.04 -29.63
CA GLU A 188 -12.36 -6.05 -28.88
C GLU A 188 -11.62 -6.43 -27.59
N GLN A 189 -10.29 -6.32 -27.58
CA GLN A 189 -9.45 -6.78 -26.49
C GLN A 189 -8.43 -5.71 -26.10
N LEU A 190 -8.43 -5.35 -24.82
CA LEU A 190 -7.46 -4.43 -24.25
C LEU A 190 -6.81 -5.04 -23.00
N TYR A 191 -5.51 -5.31 -23.09
CA TYR A 191 -4.68 -5.85 -22.02
C TYR A 191 -3.68 -4.77 -21.57
N ILE A 192 -3.93 -4.22 -20.38
CA ILE A 192 -3.16 -3.15 -19.76
C ILE A 192 -2.86 -3.46 -18.28
N ASP A 193 -2.99 -4.72 -17.86
CA ASP A 193 -2.69 -5.15 -16.50
C ASP A 193 -1.20 -4.96 -16.16
N SER A 194 -0.88 -4.58 -14.92
CA SER A 194 0.51 -4.43 -14.47
C SER A 194 1.36 -3.47 -15.32
N ALA A 195 0.75 -2.49 -16.00
CA ALA A 195 1.42 -1.66 -17.01
C ALA A 195 1.97 -0.32 -16.45
N GLY A 196 1.51 0.11 -15.27
CA GLY A 196 1.95 1.35 -14.61
C GLY A 196 1.08 2.59 -14.88
N PHE A 197 -0.13 2.39 -15.42
CA PHE A 197 -1.05 3.50 -15.71
C PHE A 197 -1.65 4.10 -14.44
N SER A 198 -2.01 5.38 -14.50
CA SER A 198 -2.63 6.11 -13.40
C SER A 198 -3.76 7.04 -13.87
N GLY A 199 -4.41 7.74 -12.93
CA GLY A 199 -5.52 8.65 -13.25
C GLY A 199 -6.85 7.91 -13.54
N PRO A 200 -7.90 8.61 -13.95
CA PRO A 200 -9.19 7.99 -14.26
C PRO A 200 -9.18 7.31 -15.64
N LEU A 201 -10.09 6.36 -15.83
CA LEU A 201 -10.37 5.81 -17.16
C LEU A 201 -11.00 6.91 -18.05
N PRO A 202 -10.47 7.19 -19.26
CA PRO A 202 -10.97 8.27 -20.11
C PRO A 202 -12.41 8.04 -20.57
N SER A 203 -13.25 9.07 -20.49
CA SER A 203 -14.65 9.01 -20.95
C SER A 203 -14.80 8.71 -22.45
N THR A 204 -13.78 9.01 -23.25
CA THR A 204 -13.73 8.71 -24.68
C THR A 204 -13.74 7.21 -24.98
N LEU A 205 -13.36 6.35 -24.03
CA LEU A 205 -13.44 4.90 -24.19
C LEU A 205 -14.89 4.42 -24.34
N SER A 206 -15.90 5.22 -23.96
CA SER A 206 -17.32 4.95 -24.25
C SER A 206 -17.60 4.61 -25.73
N LYS A 207 -16.78 5.10 -26.66
CA LYS A 207 -16.89 4.82 -28.11
C LYS A 207 -16.51 3.39 -28.51
N LEU A 208 -15.87 2.61 -27.62
CA LEU A 208 -15.36 1.27 -27.90
C LEU A 208 -16.46 0.20 -27.79
N THR A 209 -17.48 0.30 -28.64
CA THR A 209 -18.69 -0.54 -28.56
C THR A 209 -18.48 -2.02 -28.91
N LYS A 210 -17.28 -2.41 -29.39
CA LYS A 210 -16.93 -3.79 -29.74
C LYS A 210 -16.17 -4.53 -28.64
N MET A 211 -15.92 -3.89 -27.50
CA MET A 211 -15.16 -4.46 -26.40
C MET A 211 -15.77 -5.76 -25.86
N LYS A 212 -14.91 -6.78 -25.74
CA LYS A 212 -15.19 -8.10 -25.16
C LYS A 212 -14.32 -8.39 -23.93
N THR A 213 -13.07 -7.94 -23.94
CA THR A 213 -12.11 -8.22 -22.86
C THR A 213 -11.40 -6.95 -22.43
N LEU A 214 -11.46 -6.64 -21.14
CA LEU A 214 -10.68 -5.57 -20.53
C LEU A 214 -9.94 -6.08 -19.29
N TRP A 215 -8.61 -6.18 -19.39
CA TRP A 215 -7.74 -6.52 -18.27
C TRP A 215 -6.93 -5.30 -17.87
N ALA A 216 -7.19 -4.76 -16.69
CA ALA A 216 -6.55 -3.55 -16.19
C ALA A 216 -6.19 -3.62 -14.70
N SER A 217 -6.01 -4.84 -14.18
CA SER A 217 -5.57 -5.07 -12.79
C SER A 217 -4.14 -4.56 -12.55
N ASP A 218 -3.80 -4.29 -11.29
CA ASP A 218 -2.46 -3.84 -10.86
C ASP A 218 -1.97 -2.59 -11.61
N ASN A 219 -2.77 -1.54 -11.58
CA ASN A 219 -2.38 -0.20 -11.98
C ASN A 219 -2.76 0.78 -10.85
N ASP A 220 -2.50 2.06 -11.05
CA ASP A 220 -2.91 3.12 -10.13
C ASP A 220 -4.10 3.91 -10.70
N PHE A 221 -5.05 3.21 -11.35
CA PHE A 221 -6.29 3.84 -11.81
C PHE A 221 -7.10 4.38 -10.62
N THR A 222 -7.64 5.59 -10.78
CA THR A 222 -8.38 6.34 -9.75
C THR A 222 -9.77 6.74 -10.25
N GLY A 223 -10.55 7.43 -9.41
CA GLY A 223 -11.93 7.80 -9.72
C GLY A 223 -12.87 6.60 -9.64
N GLN A 224 -14.12 6.78 -10.04
CA GLN A 224 -15.10 5.69 -10.08
C GLN A 224 -14.91 4.83 -11.33
N ILE A 225 -15.31 3.57 -11.25
CA ILE A 225 -15.45 2.72 -12.44
C ILE A 225 -16.55 3.36 -13.32
N PRO A 226 -16.27 3.75 -14.57
CA PRO A 226 -17.24 4.53 -15.35
C PRO A 226 -18.47 3.72 -15.80
N ASP A 227 -19.64 4.37 -15.76
CA ASP A 227 -20.92 3.74 -16.12
C ASP A 227 -20.98 3.22 -17.56
N TYR A 228 -20.24 3.83 -18.49
CA TYR A 228 -20.23 3.42 -19.90
C TYR A 228 -19.71 2.00 -20.09
N ILE A 229 -18.98 1.43 -19.13
CA ILE A 229 -18.52 0.03 -19.20
C ILE A 229 -19.74 -0.91 -19.29
N GLY A 230 -20.84 -0.57 -18.62
CA GLY A 230 -22.11 -1.30 -18.71
C GLY A 230 -22.80 -1.24 -20.08
N SER A 231 -22.32 -0.41 -21.01
CA SER A 231 -22.85 -0.36 -22.39
C SER A 231 -22.14 -1.30 -23.36
N TRP A 232 -21.02 -1.91 -22.95
CA TRP A 232 -20.25 -2.84 -23.77
C TRP A 232 -20.80 -4.27 -23.69
N ASN A 233 -20.29 -5.15 -24.55
CA ASN A 233 -20.65 -6.57 -24.57
C ASN A 233 -19.50 -7.45 -24.05
N LEU A 234 -19.07 -7.17 -22.81
CA LEU A 234 -17.91 -7.81 -22.19
C LEU A 234 -18.16 -9.27 -21.80
N THR A 235 -17.11 -10.08 -21.92
CA THR A 235 -17.02 -11.48 -21.45
C THR A 235 -16.05 -11.66 -20.28
N ASP A 236 -15.01 -10.82 -20.18
CA ASP A 236 -14.03 -10.84 -19.06
C ASP A 236 -13.60 -9.41 -18.67
N LEU A 237 -13.74 -9.08 -17.39
CA LEU A 237 -13.41 -7.77 -16.82
C LEU A 237 -12.57 -7.93 -15.55
N ARG A 238 -11.39 -7.30 -15.52
CA ARG A 238 -10.45 -7.37 -14.39
C ARG A 238 -9.94 -5.98 -13.96
N PHE A 239 -10.20 -5.62 -12.71
CA PHE A 239 -9.84 -4.33 -12.11
C PHE A 239 -9.21 -4.43 -10.70
N GLN A 240 -8.80 -5.61 -10.27
CA GLN A 240 -8.19 -5.81 -8.95
C GLN A 240 -6.88 -5.01 -8.78
N GLY A 241 -6.55 -4.61 -7.55
CA GLY A 241 -5.28 -3.92 -7.28
C GLY A 241 -5.16 -2.52 -7.90
N ASN A 242 -6.29 -1.83 -8.10
CA ASN A 242 -6.34 -0.43 -8.48
C ASN A 242 -6.71 0.47 -7.29
N SER A 243 -6.90 1.77 -7.53
CA SER A 243 -7.36 2.75 -6.54
C SER A 243 -8.75 3.31 -6.89
N PHE A 244 -9.62 2.47 -7.45
CA PHE A 244 -10.99 2.86 -7.83
C PHE A 244 -11.83 3.20 -6.60
N GLN A 245 -12.69 4.21 -6.76
CA GLN A 245 -13.57 4.71 -5.72
C GLN A 245 -14.97 4.11 -5.81
N GLY A 246 -15.60 3.90 -4.65
CA GLY A 246 -16.96 3.38 -4.57
C GLY A 246 -18.05 4.43 -4.88
N PRO A 247 -19.32 3.99 -5.06
CA PRO A 247 -19.75 2.58 -5.10
C PRO A 247 -19.45 1.91 -6.45
N LEU A 248 -19.62 0.59 -6.53
CA LEU A 248 -19.63 -0.14 -7.80
C LEU A 248 -20.82 0.33 -8.66
N PRO A 249 -20.62 0.63 -9.96
CA PRO A 249 -21.66 1.17 -10.82
C PRO A 249 -22.74 0.13 -11.10
N ALA A 250 -24.01 0.51 -10.90
CA ALA A 250 -25.15 -0.37 -11.12
C ALA A 250 -25.29 -0.80 -12.59
N THR A 251 -24.77 0.01 -13.55
CA THR A 251 -24.82 -0.31 -14.98
C THR A 251 -24.06 -1.58 -15.35
N LEU A 252 -23.18 -2.10 -14.49
CA LEU A 252 -22.54 -3.42 -14.68
C LEU A 252 -23.57 -4.55 -14.76
N SER A 253 -24.78 -4.37 -14.22
CA SER A 253 -25.88 -5.34 -14.35
C SER A 253 -26.27 -5.64 -15.81
N ASN A 254 -25.94 -4.74 -16.74
CA ASN A 254 -26.22 -4.90 -18.17
C ASN A 254 -25.28 -5.90 -18.86
N LEU A 255 -24.15 -6.25 -18.23
CA LEU A 255 -23.13 -7.16 -18.77
C LEU A 255 -23.56 -8.63 -18.63
N VAL A 256 -24.69 -9.01 -19.21
CA VAL A 256 -25.30 -10.34 -19.05
C VAL A 256 -24.48 -11.47 -19.72
N GLN A 257 -23.58 -11.14 -20.63
CA GLN A 257 -22.66 -12.10 -21.27
C GLN A 257 -21.36 -12.32 -20.49
N LEU A 258 -21.16 -11.58 -19.39
CA LEU A 258 -19.92 -11.63 -18.62
C LEU A 258 -19.75 -13.00 -17.95
N THR A 259 -18.60 -13.62 -18.17
CA THR A 259 -18.24 -14.93 -17.61
C THR A 259 -17.23 -14.81 -16.47
N SER A 260 -16.41 -13.76 -16.47
CA SER A 260 -15.43 -13.47 -15.42
C SER A 260 -15.51 -11.99 -15.05
N LEU A 261 -15.85 -11.75 -13.77
CA LEU A 261 -15.81 -10.42 -13.16
C LEU A 261 -14.86 -10.46 -11.97
N ARG A 262 -13.80 -9.65 -12.02
CA ARG A 262 -12.82 -9.55 -10.93
C ARG A 262 -12.60 -8.09 -10.57
N ILE A 263 -13.20 -7.66 -9.48
CA ILE A 263 -13.02 -6.33 -8.90
C ILE A 263 -12.55 -6.50 -7.46
N GLY A 264 -11.63 -5.65 -7.04
CA GLY A 264 -11.24 -5.61 -5.64
C GLY A 264 -10.65 -4.27 -5.23
N ASP A 265 -10.54 -4.11 -3.91
CA ASP A 265 -9.83 -3.00 -3.28
C ASP A 265 -10.45 -1.63 -3.62
N ILE A 266 -11.79 -1.55 -3.59
CA ILE A 266 -12.52 -0.29 -3.77
C ILE A 266 -12.31 0.60 -2.55
N VAL A 267 -11.75 1.79 -2.78
CA VAL A 267 -11.40 2.76 -1.73
C VAL A 267 -12.45 3.86 -1.60
N ASN A 268 -12.72 4.35 -0.38
CA ASN A 268 -13.64 5.47 -0.14
C ASN A 268 -15.05 5.27 -0.78
N GLY A 269 -15.91 6.30 -0.73
CA GLY A 269 -17.27 6.26 -1.29
C GLY A 269 -18.32 5.54 -0.41
N SER A 270 -19.55 5.47 -0.91
CA SER A 270 -20.64 4.72 -0.25
C SER A 270 -20.47 3.21 -0.44
N SER A 271 -21.10 2.41 0.44
CA SER A 271 -21.12 0.96 0.31
C SER A 271 -21.85 0.51 -0.96
N SER A 272 -21.40 -0.60 -1.54
CA SER A 272 -22.05 -1.22 -2.70
C SER A 272 -23.07 -2.28 -2.26
N SER A 273 -24.12 -2.47 -3.05
CA SER A 273 -25.06 -3.59 -2.91
C SER A 273 -24.70 -4.73 -3.86
N LEU A 274 -25.08 -5.97 -3.51
CA LEU A 274 -24.99 -7.13 -4.41
C LEU A 274 -26.11 -7.14 -5.47
N ALA A 275 -27.12 -6.27 -5.39
CA ALA A 275 -28.28 -6.33 -6.28
C ALA A 275 -27.92 -6.27 -7.78
N PHE A 276 -26.84 -5.55 -8.16
CA PHE A 276 -26.46 -5.40 -9.58
C PHE A 276 -26.09 -6.73 -10.27
N ILE A 277 -25.63 -7.75 -9.52
CA ILE A 277 -25.27 -9.04 -10.14
C ILE A 277 -26.47 -9.93 -10.44
N SER A 278 -27.69 -9.57 -10.00
CA SER A 278 -28.87 -10.44 -10.02
C SER A 278 -29.23 -11.05 -11.37
N ASN A 279 -28.88 -10.36 -12.47
CA ASN A 279 -29.14 -10.78 -13.85
C ASN A 279 -27.90 -11.29 -14.60
N MET A 280 -26.73 -11.33 -13.95
CA MET A 280 -25.45 -11.72 -14.56
C MET A 280 -25.25 -13.25 -14.50
N THR A 281 -26.21 -14.01 -15.02
CA THR A 281 -26.29 -15.47 -14.83
C THR A 281 -25.23 -16.28 -15.58
N SER A 282 -24.56 -15.68 -16.57
CA SER A 282 -23.46 -16.30 -17.32
C SER A 282 -22.13 -16.34 -16.55
N LEU A 283 -22.07 -15.72 -15.36
CA LEU A 283 -20.86 -15.69 -14.55
C LEU A 283 -20.40 -17.10 -14.17
N ASN A 284 -19.14 -17.40 -14.52
CA ASN A 284 -18.39 -18.56 -14.07
C ASN A 284 -17.45 -18.20 -12.91
N THR A 285 -16.84 -17.02 -12.97
CA THR A 285 -15.95 -16.48 -11.94
C THR A 285 -16.48 -15.13 -11.49
N LEU A 286 -16.77 -15.00 -10.19
CA LEU A 286 -17.13 -13.74 -9.56
C LEU A 286 -16.22 -13.47 -8.36
N VAL A 287 -15.41 -12.44 -8.47
CA VAL A 287 -14.55 -11.95 -7.39
C VAL A 287 -14.89 -10.49 -7.12
N LEU A 288 -15.47 -10.22 -5.96
CA LEU A 288 -15.78 -8.88 -5.45
C LEU A 288 -15.18 -8.73 -4.05
N ARG A 289 -13.86 -8.91 -3.95
CA ARG A 289 -13.14 -8.91 -2.68
C ARG A 289 -12.81 -7.50 -2.23
N ASN A 290 -12.97 -7.19 -0.95
CA ASN A 290 -12.63 -5.85 -0.44
C ASN A 290 -13.29 -4.71 -1.24
N CYS A 291 -14.57 -4.88 -1.57
CA CYS A 291 -15.36 -3.94 -2.39
C CYS A 291 -16.30 -3.07 -1.54
N ARG A 292 -16.17 -3.11 -0.22
CA ARG A 292 -17.03 -2.41 0.75
C ARG A 292 -18.51 -2.72 0.54
N ILE A 293 -18.82 -3.97 0.19
CA ILE A 293 -20.19 -4.44 -0.01
C ILE A 293 -20.84 -4.61 1.36
N SER A 294 -21.97 -3.95 1.60
CA SER A 294 -22.72 -4.03 2.85
C SER A 294 -24.15 -4.44 2.54
N ASP A 295 -24.38 -5.75 2.46
CA ASP A 295 -25.63 -6.36 2.00
C ASP A 295 -25.84 -7.72 2.69
N THR A 296 -26.91 -8.43 2.31
CA THR A 296 -27.15 -9.83 2.67
C THR A 296 -27.02 -10.71 1.43
N LEU A 297 -26.65 -11.98 1.61
CA LEU A 297 -26.60 -12.95 0.50
C LEU A 297 -28.00 -13.30 -0.04
N LEU A 298 -29.07 -12.96 0.66
CA LEU A 298 -30.46 -13.19 0.22
C LEU A 298 -30.94 -12.16 -0.81
N SER A 299 -30.21 -11.05 -0.99
CA SER A 299 -30.50 -10.05 -2.02
C SER A 299 -30.39 -10.60 -3.45
N VAL A 300 -29.64 -11.69 -3.64
CA VAL A 300 -29.38 -12.32 -4.93
C VAL A 300 -29.94 -13.73 -4.93
N ASN A 301 -30.75 -14.05 -5.95
CA ASN A 301 -31.18 -15.42 -6.17
C ASN A 301 -30.08 -16.23 -6.88
N PHE A 302 -29.16 -16.80 -6.08
CA PHE A 302 -28.04 -17.59 -6.58
C PHE A 302 -28.45 -18.82 -7.38
N SER A 303 -29.69 -19.34 -7.26
CA SER A 303 -30.13 -20.52 -8.02
C SER A 303 -30.09 -20.32 -9.55
N LYS A 304 -30.06 -19.06 -10.01
CA LYS A 304 -29.94 -18.71 -11.44
C LYS A 304 -28.52 -18.84 -11.98
N PHE A 305 -27.50 -18.94 -11.13
CA PHE A 305 -26.08 -18.93 -11.51
C PHE A 305 -25.58 -20.34 -11.76
N THR A 306 -26.15 -21.01 -12.76
CA THR A 306 -25.90 -22.43 -13.03
C THR A 306 -24.47 -22.74 -13.47
N SER A 307 -23.74 -21.76 -13.99
CA SER A 307 -22.36 -21.90 -14.50
C SER A 307 -21.29 -21.42 -13.52
N LEU A 308 -21.68 -20.88 -12.36
CA LEU A 308 -20.77 -20.28 -11.39
C LEU A 308 -19.89 -21.34 -10.73
N ASN A 309 -18.59 -21.25 -10.95
CA ASN A 309 -17.58 -22.15 -10.40
C ASN A 309 -16.85 -21.56 -9.19
N LEU A 310 -16.61 -20.25 -9.21
CA LEU A 310 -15.91 -19.55 -8.14
C LEU A 310 -16.69 -18.29 -7.73
N LEU A 311 -16.97 -18.19 -6.43
CA LEU A 311 -17.53 -17.00 -5.80
C LEU A 311 -16.60 -16.55 -4.66
N ASP A 312 -16.06 -15.35 -4.77
CA ASP A 312 -15.27 -14.70 -3.74
C ASP A 312 -15.89 -13.35 -3.37
N LEU A 313 -16.49 -13.28 -2.19
CA LEU A 313 -17.03 -12.07 -1.58
C LEU A 313 -16.31 -11.75 -0.26
N SER A 314 -15.07 -12.22 -0.12
CA SER A 314 -14.29 -12.05 1.11
C SER A 314 -13.94 -10.58 1.37
N PHE A 315 -13.68 -10.25 2.64
CA PHE A 315 -13.29 -8.91 3.08
C PHE A 315 -14.35 -7.83 2.78
N ASN A 316 -15.63 -8.14 2.98
CA ASN A 316 -16.73 -7.19 2.84
C ASN A 316 -17.46 -7.02 4.18
N ASN A 317 -18.61 -6.34 4.17
CA ASN A 317 -19.49 -6.15 5.32
C ASN A 317 -20.81 -6.91 5.13
N ILE A 318 -20.76 -8.12 4.57
CA ILE A 318 -21.94 -8.94 4.31
C ILE A 318 -22.46 -9.52 5.63
N THR A 319 -23.76 -9.42 5.85
CA THR A 319 -24.45 -9.88 7.08
C THR A 319 -25.50 -10.95 6.76
N GLY A 320 -26.14 -11.47 7.81
CA GLY A 320 -27.20 -12.48 7.71
C GLY A 320 -26.67 -13.91 7.64
N GLN A 321 -27.56 -14.84 7.29
CA GLN A 321 -27.26 -16.27 7.20
C GLN A 321 -26.76 -16.66 5.80
N VAL A 322 -25.98 -17.73 5.74
CA VAL A 322 -25.55 -18.33 4.48
C VAL A 322 -26.73 -19.08 3.83
N PRO A 323 -27.19 -18.71 2.63
CA PRO A 323 -28.35 -19.37 2.02
C PRO A 323 -28.05 -20.80 1.57
N GLN A 324 -28.97 -21.74 1.85
CA GLN A 324 -28.86 -23.13 1.40
C GLN A 324 -28.80 -23.26 -0.14
N THR A 325 -29.47 -22.35 -0.86
CA THR A 325 -29.47 -22.29 -2.33
C THR A 325 -28.09 -22.01 -2.92
N LEU A 326 -27.26 -21.20 -2.23
CA LEU A 326 -25.89 -20.92 -2.65
C LEU A 326 -24.99 -22.15 -2.50
N LEU A 327 -25.10 -22.88 -1.38
CA LEU A 327 -24.29 -24.07 -1.14
C LEU A 327 -24.69 -25.24 -2.02
N ASN A 328 -25.94 -25.30 -2.49
CA ASN A 328 -26.45 -26.37 -3.35
C ASN A 328 -26.21 -26.13 -4.85
N LEU A 329 -25.45 -25.10 -5.24
CA LEU A 329 -25.12 -24.89 -6.65
C LEU A 329 -24.30 -26.05 -7.22
N ASN A 330 -24.73 -26.56 -8.38
CA ASN A 330 -24.17 -27.77 -8.98
C ASN A 330 -22.73 -27.59 -9.48
N SER A 331 -22.39 -26.41 -10.00
CA SER A 331 -21.08 -26.14 -10.63
C SER A 331 -20.09 -25.40 -9.71
N LEU A 332 -20.54 -24.95 -8.54
CA LEU A 332 -19.72 -24.16 -7.61
C LEU A 332 -18.67 -25.06 -6.97
N GLY A 333 -17.40 -24.78 -7.22
CA GLY A 333 -16.25 -25.51 -6.65
C GLY A 333 -15.56 -24.77 -5.51
N PHE A 334 -15.64 -23.43 -5.53
CA PHE A 334 -14.91 -22.53 -4.63
C PHE A 334 -15.85 -21.44 -4.11
N LEU A 335 -15.99 -21.36 -2.79
CA LEU A 335 -16.78 -20.35 -2.11
C LEU A 335 -15.93 -19.69 -1.03
N PHE A 336 -15.62 -18.40 -1.21
CA PHE A 336 -14.84 -17.62 -0.25
C PHE A 336 -15.70 -16.48 0.30
N LEU A 337 -16.05 -16.60 1.58
CA LEU A 337 -16.89 -15.66 2.32
C LEU A 337 -16.19 -15.15 3.59
N GLY A 338 -14.88 -15.37 3.69
CA GLY A 338 -14.10 -14.96 4.86
C GLY A 338 -14.09 -13.45 5.08
N ASN A 339 -13.83 -13.02 6.33
CA ASN A 339 -13.78 -11.61 6.71
C ASN A 339 -15.07 -10.84 6.36
N ASN A 340 -16.19 -11.30 6.91
CA ASN A 340 -17.52 -10.68 6.80
C ASN A 340 -18.19 -10.67 8.20
N SER A 341 -19.50 -10.41 8.24
CA SER A 341 -20.33 -10.41 9.45
C SER A 341 -21.46 -11.44 9.36
N LEU A 342 -21.23 -12.57 8.69
CA LEU A 342 -22.21 -13.66 8.56
C LEU A 342 -22.47 -14.34 9.91
N SER A 343 -23.72 -14.72 10.16
CA SER A 343 -24.17 -15.29 11.43
C SER A 343 -25.09 -16.50 11.21
N GLY A 344 -25.48 -17.17 12.31
CA GLY A 344 -26.30 -18.38 12.27
C GLY A 344 -25.50 -19.66 12.05
N SER A 345 -26.20 -20.75 11.73
CA SER A 345 -25.60 -22.07 11.49
C SER A 345 -25.22 -22.30 10.03
N LEU A 346 -24.22 -23.16 9.80
CA LEU A 346 -23.91 -23.63 8.46
C LEU A 346 -25.07 -24.46 7.88
N PRO A 347 -25.39 -24.32 6.58
CA PRO A 347 -26.43 -25.14 5.94
C PRO A 347 -26.13 -26.64 5.96
N SER A 348 -27.18 -27.47 5.95
CA SER A 348 -27.08 -28.92 6.20
C SER A 348 -26.56 -29.74 5.02
N SER A 349 -26.57 -29.19 3.81
CA SER A 349 -26.06 -29.84 2.60
C SER A 349 -25.19 -28.91 1.75
N VAL A 350 -24.35 -29.50 0.91
CA VAL A 350 -23.57 -28.82 -0.13
C VAL A 350 -23.75 -29.54 -1.46
N GLY A 351 -23.60 -28.79 -2.55
CA GLY A 351 -23.62 -29.31 -3.91
C GLY A 351 -22.43 -30.24 -4.19
N PRO A 352 -22.53 -31.08 -5.23
CA PRO A 352 -21.56 -32.16 -5.48
C PRO A 352 -20.15 -31.66 -5.81
N MET A 353 -20.03 -30.50 -6.45
CA MET A 353 -18.74 -29.91 -6.86
C MET A 353 -18.09 -29.03 -5.78
N LEU A 354 -18.83 -28.63 -4.75
CA LEU A 354 -18.35 -27.67 -3.76
C LEU A 354 -17.38 -28.33 -2.80
N LYS A 355 -16.09 -28.06 -2.98
CA LYS A 355 -15.00 -28.67 -2.22
C LYS A 355 -14.17 -27.70 -1.40
N ASN A 356 -14.20 -26.41 -1.71
CA ASN A 356 -13.37 -25.41 -1.05
C ASN A 356 -14.26 -24.31 -0.50
N LEU A 357 -14.37 -24.21 0.82
CA LEU A 357 -15.26 -23.27 1.51
C LEU A 357 -14.49 -22.51 2.58
N ASP A 358 -14.40 -21.20 2.42
CA ASP A 358 -13.87 -20.31 3.45
C ASP A 358 -14.99 -19.49 4.08
N PHE A 359 -15.17 -19.67 5.39
CA PHE A 359 -16.05 -18.86 6.22
C PHE A 359 -15.28 -18.22 7.38
N SER A 360 -13.96 -18.12 7.29
CA SER A 360 -13.14 -17.58 8.37
C SER A 360 -13.50 -16.12 8.71
N TYR A 361 -13.25 -15.68 9.94
CA TYR A 361 -13.50 -14.30 10.39
C TYR A 361 -14.96 -13.84 10.14
N ASN A 362 -15.91 -14.59 10.67
CA ASN A 362 -17.34 -14.29 10.66
C ASN A 362 -17.91 -14.40 12.09
N GLN A 363 -19.22 -14.59 12.23
CA GLN A 363 -19.95 -14.74 13.49
C GLN A 363 -20.80 -16.03 13.50
N LEU A 364 -20.40 -17.06 12.74
CA LEU A 364 -21.13 -18.32 12.61
C LEU A 364 -21.09 -19.15 13.90
N THR A 365 -22.14 -19.94 14.12
CA THR A 365 -22.40 -20.72 15.34
C THR A 365 -22.99 -22.09 14.99
N GLY A 366 -23.32 -22.90 16.00
CA GLY A 366 -24.03 -24.17 15.82
C GLY A 366 -23.11 -25.37 15.67
N SER A 367 -23.63 -26.47 15.12
CA SER A 367 -22.87 -27.70 14.86
C SER A 367 -22.28 -27.70 13.46
N VAL A 368 -21.13 -28.37 13.30
CA VAL A 368 -20.49 -28.54 12.00
C VAL A 368 -21.17 -29.69 11.25
N PRO A 369 -21.71 -29.46 10.03
CA PRO A 369 -22.40 -30.49 9.26
C PRO A 369 -21.49 -31.66 8.84
N SER A 370 -22.09 -32.82 8.57
CA SER A 370 -21.36 -34.06 8.22
C SER A 370 -20.59 -33.97 6.89
N TRP A 371 -21.05 -33.13 5.95
CA TRP A 371 -20.38 -32.93 4.66
C TRP A 371 -19.00 -32.28 4.78
N ALA A 372 -18.69 -31.65 5.92
CA ALA A 372 -17.38 -31.03 6.18
C ALA A 372 -16.23 -32.04 6.05
N ARG A 373 -16.47 -33.34 6.32
CA ARG A 373 -15.47 -34.43 6.18
C ARG A 373 -14.85 -34.54 4.79
N ASN A 374 -15.61 -34.15 3.77
CA ASN A 374 -15.25 -34.36 2.37
C ASN A 374 -14.88 -33.06 1.65
N SER A 375 -14.56 -32.00 2.41
CA SER A 375 -14.34 -30.64 1.92
C SER A 375 -13.13 -29.98 2.60
N GLN A 376 -12.44 -29.08 1.90
CA GLN A 376 -11.53 -28.11 2.51
C GLN A 376 -12.36 -26.97 3.08
N LEU A 377 -12.44 -26.90 4.40
CA LEU A 377 -13.30 -25.98 5.13
C LEU A 377 -12.47 -25.14 6.11
N ASN A 378 -12.55 -23.82 5.99
CA ASN A 378 -11.92 -22.89 6.93
C ASN A 378 -12.97 -22.17 7.78
N LEU A 379 -12.91 -22.37 9.10
CA LEU A 379 -13.83 -21.81 10.11
C LEU A 379 -13.11 -20.97 11.17
N VAL A 380 -11.86 -20.57 10.93
CA VAL A 380 -11.08 -19.76 11.86
C VAL A 380 -11.84 -18.48 12.23
N ALA A 381 -11.74 -18.02 13.47
CA ALA A 381 -12.34 -16.79 13.99
C ALA A 381 -13.88 -16.72 13.85
N ASN A 382 -14.58 -17.79 14.25
CA ASN A 382 -16.05 -17.87 14.39
C ASN A 382 -16.46 -18.16 15.84
N ASN A 383 -17.74 -18.43 16.09
CA ASN A 383 -18.31 -18.64 17.42
C ASN A 383 -18.78 -20.11 17.62
N PHE A 384 -18.04 -21.10 17.11
CA PHE A 384 -18.37 -22.51 17.33
C PHE A 384 -17.99 -22.95 18.75
N GLY A 385 -18.83 -23.78 19.38
CA GLY A 385 -18.66 -24.25 20.76
C GLY A 385 -17.59 -25.35 20.93
N ALA A 386 -17.34 -25.73 22.20
CA ALA A 386 -16.31 -26.70 22.58
C ALA A 386 -16.46 -28.10 21.92
N ASP A 387 -17.68 -28.47 21.51
CA ASP A 387 -17.96 -29.73 20.79
C ASP A 387 -17.22 -29.86 19.46
N ILE A 388 -16.70 -28.78 18.88
CA ILE A 388 -15.92 -28.82 17.63
C ILE A 388 -14.61 -29.59 17.78
N SER A 389 -14.04 -29.65 18.99
CA SER A 389 -12.82 -30.40 19.31
C SER A 389 -13.00 -31.92 19.15
N SER A 390 -14.23 -32.41 19.28
CA SER A 390 -14.58 -33.83 19.14
C SER A 390 -14.89 -34.25 17.70
N ASN A 391 -14.93 -33.30 16.76
CA ASN A 391 -15.32 -33.57 15.40
C ASN A 391 -14.15 -34.10 14.56
N SER A 392 -14.14 -35.42 14.33
CA SER A 392 -13.16 -36.09 13.46
C SER A 392 -13.19 -35.63 11.99
N ALA A 393 -14.12 -34.76 11.60
CA ALA A 393 -14.20 -34.17 10.27
C ALA A 393 -13.23 -33.02 10.02
N LEU A 394 -12.73 -32.36 11.07
CA LEU A 394 -11.96 -31.13 10.96
C LEU A 394 -10.53 -31.32 11.47
N PRO A 395 -9.53 -30.58 10.92
CA PRO A 395 -8.20 -30.52 11.52
C PRO A 395 -8.26 -30.12 12.99
N THR A 396 -7.43 -30.76 13.82
CA THR A 396 -7.33 -30.51 15.27
C THR A 396 -6.90 -29.07 15.58
N GLY A 397 -7.28 -28.56 16.76
CA GLY A 397 -6.85 -27.25 17.26
C GLY A 397 -7.67 -26.06 16.80
N LEU A 398 -8.75 -26.27 16.04
CA LEU A 398 -9.66 -25.19 15.60
C LEU A 398 -10.32 -24.44 16.75
N ASP A 399 -10.57 -25.13 17.86
CA ASP A 399 -11.06 -24.57 19.11
C ASP A 399 -10.16 -23.43 19.61
N CYS A 400 -8.83 -23.53 19.40
CA CYS A 400 -7.87 -22.47 19.73
C CYS A 400 -7.83 -21.32 18.72
N LEU A 401 -8.48 -21.47 17.57
CA LEU A 401 -8.58 -20.45 16.53
C LEU A 401 -9.99 -19.85 16.43
N GLN A 402 -10.92 -20.15 17.36
CA GLN A 402 -12.23 -19.50 17.41
C GLN A 402 -12.15 -18.07 17.96
N ARG A 403 -13.17 -17.26 17.68
CA ARG A 403 -13.28 -15.87 18.16
C ARG A 403 -13.23 -15.85 19.69
N ASN A 404 -12.62 -14.80 20.24
CA ASN A 404 -12.32 -14.63 21.68
C ASN A 404 -11.29 -15.62 22.25
N THR A 405 -10.67 -16.46 21.40
CA THR A 405 -9.53 -17.32 21.69
C THR A 405 -9.68 -18.12 22.99
N PRO A 406 -10.46 -19.21 23.01
CA PRO A 406 -10.76 -19.98 24.22
C PRO A 406 -9.54 -20.64 24.89
N CYS A 407 -8.51 -20.96 24.10
CA CYS A 407 -7.40 -21.77 24.58
C CYS A 407 -6.41 -20.95 25.41
N PHE A 408 -6.06 -21.48 26.59
CA PHE A 408 -4.98 -20.99 27.45
C PHE A 408 -5.13 -19.55 27.97
N LEU A 409 -6.35 -19.00 27.97
CA LEU A 409 -6.63 -17.68 28.57
C LEU A 409 -6.18 -17.67 30.03
N GLY A 410 -5.22 -16.79 30.34
CA GLY A 410 -4.65 -16.66 31.68
C GLY A 410 -3.74 -17.83 32.12
N SER A 411 -3.45 -18.79 31.24
CA SER A 411 -2.62 -19.97 31.53
C SER A 411 -1.63 -20.25 30.38
N PRO A 412 -0.67 -19.34 30.13
CA PRO A 412 0.24 -19.44 28.99
C PRO A 412 1.03 -20.76 28.98
N LYS A 413 1.32 -21.26 27.79
CA LYS A 413 2.04 -22.53 27.54
C LYS A 413 3.40 -22.31 26.90
N SER A 414 3.57 -21.21 26.17
CA SER A 414 4.84 -20.84 25.55
C SER A 414 5.13 -19.38 25.79
N SER A 415 6.40 -19.01 25.66
CA SER A 415 6.86 -17.63 25.69
C SER A 415 7.40 -17.16 24.35
N SER A 416 7.53 -18.04 23.35
CA SER A 416 8.02 -17.72 22.01
C SER A 416 7.60 -18.79 20.99
N PHE A 417 7.67 -18.47 19.71
CA PHE A 417 7.62 -19.47 18.63
C PHE A 417 8.42 -18.99 17.42
N ALA A 418 8.87 -19.95 16.60
CA ALA A 418 9.60 -19.70 15.37
C ALA A 418 9.22 -20.76 14.34
N VAL A 419 9.02 -20.36 13.08
CA VAL A 419 8.48 -21.19 12.02
C VAL A 419 9.32 -21.04 10.76
N ASP A 420 9.76 -22.17 10.22
CA ASP A 420 10.40 -22.30 8.90
C ASP A 420 9.31 -22.62 7.86
N CYS A 421 8.97 -21.63 7.05
CA CYS A 421 7.74 -21.59 6.27
C CYS A 421 7.87 -22.43 4.98
N GLY A 422 7.15 -23.54 4.91
CA GLY A 422 7.20 -24.48 3.78
C GLY A 422 8.30 -25.55 3.88
N SER A 423 8.95 -25.67 5.02
CA SER A 423 9.96 -26.70 5.30
C SER A 423 9.35 -27.93 5.98
N ASP A 424 10.00 -29.08 5.83
CA ASP A 424 9.61 -30.36 6.43
C ASP A 424 10.47 -30.75 7.65
N ARG A 425 11.51 -29.96 7.95
CA ARG A 425 12.48 -30.25 9.01
C ARG A 425 12.76 -29.01 9.88
N PRO A 426 13.00 -29.19 11.18
CA PRO A 426 13.36 -28.07 12.05
C PRO A 426 14.77 -27.57 11.75
N ILE A 427 14.99 -26.26 11.91
CA ILE A 427 16.27 -25.60 11.68
C ILE A 427 16.63 -24.72 12.89
N SER A 428 17.88 -24.81 13.35
CA SER A 428 18.41 -23.89 14.36
C SER A 428 18.97 -22.65 13.68
N GLY A 429 18.42 -21.48 14.03
CA GLY A 429 18.93 -20.19 13.54
C GLY A 429 20.12 -19.68 14.34
N SER A 430 20.85 -18.73 13.77
CA SER A 430 21.94 -17.99 14.41
C SER A 430 21.51 -17.19 15.66
N ASP A 431 20.20 -16.95 15.80
CA ASP A 431 19.56 -16.34 16.97
C ASP A 431 19.31 -17.33 18.13
N ASN A 432 19.76 -18.59 18.00
CA ASN A 432 19.49 -19.71 18.90
C ASN A 432 18.00 -20.13 18.95
N SER A 433 17.15 -19.60 18.07
CA SER A 433 15.77 -20.06 17.94
C SER A 433 15.74 -21.39 17.19
N LEU A 434 14.91 -22.32 17.65
CA LEU A 434 14.58 -23.53 16.90
C LEU A 434 13.33 -23.25 16.05
N TYR A 435 13.53 -23.05 14.74
CA TYR A 435 12.44 -22.86 13.78
C TYR A 435 11.77 -24.20 13.51
N GLN A 436 10.48 -24.29 13.81
CA GLN A 436 9.67 -25.48 13.60
C GLN A 436 9.20 -25.56 12.14
N PRO A 437 9.11 -26.75 11.54
CA PRO A 437 8.71 -26.89 10.16
C PRO A 437 7.22 -26.61 9.95
N ASP A 438 6.91 -25.80 8.94
CA ASP A 438 5.57 -25.66 8.38
C ASP A 438 5.40 -26.60 7.18
N ALA A 439 5.28 -27.89 7.48
CA ALA A 439 5.11 -28.96 6.50
C ALA A 439 3.65 -29.16 6.05
N ALA A 440 2.72 -28.37 6.59
CA ALA A 440 1.29 -28.57 6.37
C ALA A 440 0.92 -28.33 4.90
N THR A 441 0.09 -29.21 4.34
CA THR A 441 -0.52 -28.99 3.02
C THR A 441 -1.73 -28.08 3.19
N LEU A 442 -1.50 -26.77 3.04
CA LEU A 442 -2.55 -25.76 3.10
C LEU A 442 -3.16 -25.58 1.70
N GLY A 443 -4.42 -25.99 1.55
CA GLY A 443 -5.21 -25.81 0.33
C GLY A 443 -5.93 -24.45 0.26
N ALA A 444 -6.91 -24.35 -0.64
CA ALA A 444 -7.57 -23.09 -1.01
C ALA A 444 -8.46 -22.49 0.09
N ALA A 445 -8.90 -23.31 1.05
CA ALA A 445 -9.60 -22.87 2.25
C ALA A 445 -9.25 -23.81 3.39
N SER A 446 -8.17 -23.52 4.11
CA SER A 446 -7.63 -24.46 5.11
C SER A 446 -6.95 -23.76 6.27
N TYR A 447 -6.79 -24.51 7.35
CA TYR A 447 -5.99 -24.13 8.50
C TYR A 447 -5.25 -25.34 9.05
N TYR A 448 -4.23 -25.06 9.83
CA TYR A 448 -3.40 -26.03 10.52
C TYR A 448 -3.04 -25.48 11.90
N VAL A 449 -3.05 -26.33 12.91
CA VAL A 449 -2.53 -26.04 14.24
C VAL A 449 -1.59 -27.18 14.62
N THR A 450 -0.46 -26.85 15.23
CA THR A 450 0.50 -27.85 15.68
C THR A 450 -0.10 -28.78 16.72
N GLY A 451 0.38 -30.03 16.78
CA GLY A 451 -0.16 -31.05 17.70
C GLY A 451 -0.17 -30.59 19.16
N GLU A 452 0.95 -30.05 19.65
CA GLU A 452 0.95 -29.16 20.81
C GLU A 452 0.62 -27.75 20.31
N PRO A 453 -0.54 -27.15 20.65
CA PRO A 453 -1.05 -25.92 20.02
C PRO A 453 -0.25 -24.68 20.45
N THR A 454 0.95 -24.55 19.93
CA THR A 454 1.88 -23.43 20.16
C THR A 454 1.84 -22.42 19.03
N TRP A 455 1.56 -22.87 17.80
CA TRP A 455 1.31 -22.00 16.66
C TRP A 455 0.38 -22.68 15.64
N GLY A 456 -0.13 -21.90 14.70
CA GLY A 456 -0.93 -22.40 13.59
C GLY A 456 -0.81 -21.50 12.35
N ALA A 457 -1.40 -21.94 11.25
CA ALA A 457 -1.47 -21.20 10.01
C ALA A 457 -2.82 -21.38 9.32
N SER A 458 -3.21 -20.43 8.48
CA SER A 458 -4.39 -20.52 7.63
C SER A 458 -4.15 -19.91 6.27
N ASN A 459 -4.67 -20.55 5.23
CA ASN A 459 -4.54 -20.13 3.85
C ASN A 459 -5.91 -20.06 3.17
N VAL A 460 -6.12 -19.00 2.41
CA VAL A 460 -7.34 -18.76 1.63
C VAL A 460 -6.98 -18.33 0.21
N GLY A 461 -7.79 -18.76 -0.75
CA GLY A 461 -7.81 -18.28 -2.14
C GLY A 461 -7.39 -19.35 -3.15
N ARG A 462 -7.49 -19.00 -4.43
CA ARG A 462 -7.08 -19.85 -5.56
C ARG A 462 -6.19 -19.06 -6.51
N PHE A 463 -5.11 -19.68 -7.00
CA PHE A 463 -4.36 -19.13 -8.12
C PHE A 463 -5.22 -19.19 -9.39
N MET A 464 -5.88 -18.08 -9.71
CA MET A 464 -6.96 -18.03 -10.72
C MET A 464 -6.52 -18.41 -12.13
N ASP A 465 -5.28 -18.09 -12.48
CA ASP A 465 -4.77 -18.27 -13.85
C ASP A 465 -3.96 -19.57 -14.00
N ALA A 466 -3.93 -20.44 -12.97
CA ALA A 466 -3.15 -21.67 -12.99
C ALA A 466 -3.90 -22.86 -12.37
N SER A 467 -3.69 -24.06 -12.92
CA SER A 467 -4.41 -25.27 -12.49
C SER A 467 -3.73 -26.05 -11.37
N ASN A 468 -2.40 -25.99 -11.22
CA ASN A 468 -1.61 -26.79 -10.27
C ASN A 468 -0.35 -26.06 -9.76
N VAL A 469 -0.51 -24.95 -9.04
CA VAL A 469 0.62 -24.18 -8.50
C VAL A 469 1.03 -24.74 -7.13
N SER A 470 2.33 -25.02 -6.97
CA SER A 470 2.88 -25.32 -5.65
C SER A 470 2.78 -24.10 -4.75
N SER A 471 2.20 -24.25 -3.56
CA SER A 471 2.17 -23.19 -2.54
C SER A 471 3.51 -23.05 -1.82
N ILE A 472 4.53 -23.80 -2.22
CA ILE A 472 5.90 -23.73 -1.69
C ILE A 472 6.86 -23.59 -2.88
N ILE A 473 7.72 -22.58 -2.84
CA ILE A 473 8.82 -22.40 -3.79
C ILE A 473 10.14 -22.78 -3.12
N TYR A 474 11.04 -23.37 -3.90
CA TYR A 474 12.33 -23.86 -3.42
C TYR A 474 13.49 -23.33 -4.27
N SER A 475 14.62 -23.03 -3.63
CA SER A 475 15.89 -22.81 -4.30
C SER A 475 17.07 -23.36 -3.51
N SER A 476 18.05 -23.90 -4.24
CA SER A 476 19.34 -24.35 -3.70
C SER A 476 20.43 -23.26 -3.72
N HIS A 477 20.11 -22.04 -4.16
CA HIS A 477 21.07 -20.93 -4.21
C HIS A 477 21.49 -20.47 -2.82
N GLN A 478 22.66 -19.84 -2.74
CA GLN A 478 23.06 -19.11 -1.54
C GLN A 478 22.31 -17.79 -1.44
N PHE A 479 21.92 -17.44 -0.22
CA PHE A 479 21.20 -16.21 0.06
C PHE A 479 22.13 -15.16 0.68
N LEU A 480 22.08 -13.95 0.15
CA LEU A 480 22.86 -12.80 0.65
C LEU A 480 22.16 -12.15 1.85
N ASN A 481 22.90 -11.35 2.62
CA ASN A 481 22.40 -10.58 3.78
C ASN A 481 21.82 -11.45 4.92
N THR A 482 22.29 -12.69 5.04
CA THR A 482 21.91 -13.61 6.13
C THR A 482 23.07 -14.52 6.50
N LEU A 483 23.11 -14.98 7.76
CA LEU A 483 23.95 -16.08 8.21
C LEU A 483 23.22 -17.43 8.16
N ASP A 484 21.89 -17.39 7.99
CA ASP A 484 20.98 -18.52 8.08
C ASP A 484 20.43 -18.92 6.70
N THR A 485 21.31 -19.18 5.74
CA THR A 485 20.94 -19.48 4.34
C THR A 485 19.90 -20.60 4.22
N GLU A 486 19.95 -21.61 5.09
CA GLU A 486 19.02 -22.73 5.06
C GLU A 486 17.55 -22.32 5.28
N LEU A 487 17.29 -21.27 6.07
CA LEU A 487 15.92 -20.76 6.33
C LEU A 487 15.27 -20.14 5.09
N PHE A 488 16.05 -19.80 4.07
CA PHE A 488 15.55 -19.13 2.85
C PHE A 488 15.42 -20.07 1.66
N ARG A 489 15.80 -21.35 1.82
CA ARG A 489 15.67 -22.34 0.74
C ARG A 489 14.23 -22.58 0.32
N ASN A 490 13.30 -22.49 1.27
CA ASN A 490 11.86 -22.58 1.04
C ASN A 490 11.20 -21.22 1.28
N ALA A 491 10.09 -20.99 0.59
CA ALA A 491 9.13 -19.97 0.99
C ALA A 491 7.71 -20.45 0.71
N ARG A 492 6.80 -20.22 1.65
CA ARG A 492 5.38 -20.48 1.47
C ARG A 492 4.72 -19.30 0.76
N MET A 493 3.99 -19.59 -0.32
CA MET A 493 3.16 -18.64 -1.06
C MET A 493 1.68 -18.78 -0.72
N SER A 494 0.90 -17.73 -0.99
CA SER A 494 -0.56 -17.78 -0.97
C SER A 494 -1.17 -16.92 -2.08
N PRO A 495 -2.30 -17.35 -2.68
CA PRO A 495 -2.98 -16.58 -3.71
C PRO A 495 -3.82 -15.42 -3.19
N SER A 496 -4.12 -15.33 -1.88
CA SER A 496 -4.99 -14.26 -1.36
C SER A 496 -4.64 -13.88 0.09
N SER A 497 -4.80 -14.79 1.04
CA SER A 497 -4.59 -14.51 2.46
C SER A 497 -3.85 -15.65 3.14
N LEU A 498 -2.67 -15.35 3.70
CA LEU A 498 -1.88 -16.26 4.53
C LEU A 498 -1.78 -15.69 5.94
N ARG A 499 -2.22 -16.46 6.94
CA ARG A 499 -2.16 -16.07 8.35
C ARG A 499 -1.34 -17.05 9.15
N TYR A 500 -0.58 -16.53 10.11
CA TYR A 500 0.12 -17.30 11.12
C TYR A 500 -0.33 -16.85 12.51
N TYR A 501 -0.44 -17.81 13.41
CA TYR A 501 -0.96 -17.63 14.76
C TYR A 501 0.06 -18.11 15.78
N GLY A 502 0.38 -17.29 16.78
CA GLY A 502 1.02 -17.72 18.01
C GLY A 502 -0.04 -18.03 19.06
N ILE A 503 -0.05 -19.25 19.60
CA ILE A 503 -1.12 -19.75 20.48
C ILE A 503 -0.55 -20.02 21.87
N GLY A 504 -1.26 -19.58 22.91
CA GLY A 504 -0.86 -19.80 24.31
C GLY A 504 0.42 -19.05 24.70
N LEU A 505 0.71 -17.93 24.05
CA LEU A 505 1.87 -17.08 24.38
C LEU A 505 1.66 -16.34 25.70
N GLU A 506 2.69 -16.15 26.50
CA GLU A 506 2.63 -15.27 27.67
C GLU A 506 2.24 -13.83 27.25
N ASN A 507 1.36 -13.16 28.00
CA ASN A 507 0.96 -11.80 27.65
C ASN A 507 2.12 -10.83 27.90
N GLY A 508 2.36 -9.92 26.96
CA GLY A 508 3.43 -8.94 27.06
C GLY A 508 3.85 -8.43 25.69
N ASN A 509 4.93 -7.65 25.64
CA ASN A 509 5.45 -7.13 24.39
C ASN A 509 6.35 -8.15 23.71
N TYR A 510 6.10 -8.39 22.42
CA TYR A 510 6.86 -9.31 21.59
C TYR A 510 7.53 -8.58 20.45
N THR A 511 8.75 -8.99 20.12
CA THR A 511 9.37 -8.68 18.83
C THR A 511 9.02 -9.77 17.84
N VAL A 512 8.17 -9.43 16.87
CA VAL A 512 7.82 -10.26 15.72
C VAL A 512 8.80 -10.00 14.61
N THR A 513 9.53 -11.03 14.20
CA THR A 513 10.48 -10.99 13.08
C THR A 513 9.89 -11.75 11.92
N LEU A 514 9.76 -11.12 10.76
CA LEU A 514 9.38 -11.74 9.49
C LEU A 514 10.57 -11.74 8.54
N GLN A 515 10.83 -12.88 7.91
CA GLN A 515 11.98 -13.10 7.04
C GLN A 515 11.52 -13.53 5.65
N PHE A 516 12.00 -12.80 4.65
CA PHE A 516 11.60 -12.91 3.26
C PHE A 516 12.81 -13.02 2.35
N ALA A 517 12.67 -13.71 1.22
CA ALA A 517 13.55 -13.57 0.07
C ALA A 517 12.72 -13.82 -1.20
N GLU A 518 12.98 -13.04 -2.25
CA GLU A 518 12.41 -13.30 -3.57
C GLU A 518 13.46 -14.02 -4.41
N PHE A 519 13.06 -15.14 -5.01
CA PHE A 519 13.95 -16.03 -5.75
C PHE A 519 13.23 -16.81 -6.86
N ALA A 520 11.95 -16.53 -7.07
CA ALA A 520 11.22 -17.00 -8.24
C ALA A 520 11.49 -16.12 -9.47
N PHE A 521 11.76 -14.83 -9.25
CA PHE A 521 12.18 -13.91 -10.31
C PHE A 521 13.71 -13.94 -10.40
N PRO A 522 14.32 -14.35 -11.52
CA PRO A 522 15.77 -14.31 -11.66
C PRO A 522 16.30 -12.88 -11.78
N ASP A 523 17.60 -12.67 -11.57
CA ASP A 523 18.23 -11.35 -11.77
C ASP A 523 18.74 -11.10 -13.20
N ALA A 524 18.70 -12.12 -14.06
CA ALA A 524 19.11 -11.99 -15.45
C ALA A 524 18.24 -10.98 -16.23
N GLN A 525 18.80 -10.36 -17.27
CA GLN A 525 18.04 -9.57 -18.23
C GLN A 525 17.20 -10.50 -19.11
N SER A 526 16.06 -10.90 -18.58
CA SER A 526 15.10 -11.80 -19.21
C SER A 526 13.69 -11.33 -18.88
N TRP A 527 12.72 -11.61 -19.74
CA TRP A 527 11.32 -11.30 -19.43
C TRP A 527 10.86 -11.95 -18.11
N LYS A 528 11.45 -13.08 -17.73
CA LYS A 528 11.19 -13.77 -16.46
C LYS A 528 11.57 -12.95 -15.22
N SER A 529 12.52 -12.03 -15.35
CA SER A 529 12.92 -11.13 -14.25
C SER A 529 11.99 -9.94 -14.07
N ARG A 530 10.97 -9.78 -14.93
CA ARG A 530 10.01 -8.67 -14.86
C ARG A 530 8.89 -8.89 -13.85
N GLY A 531 8.84 -10.08 -13.23
CA GLY A 531 7.84 -10.40 -12.23
C GLY A 531 7.90 -9.49 -11.01
N ARG A 532 6.73 -9.16 -10.47
CA ARG A 532 6.56 -8.38 -9.24
C ARG A 532 5.63 -9.12 -8.29
N ARG A 533 6.04 -9.18 -7.03
CA ARG A 533 5.25 -9.73 -5.94
C ARG A 533 4.97 -8.62 -4.94
N VAL A 534 3.69 -8.30 -4.78
CA VAL A 534 3.24 -7.16 -3.96
C VAL A 534 2.13 -7.63 -3.04
N PHE A 535 2.26 -7.39 -1.74
CA PHE A 535 1.27 -7.76 -0.73
C PHE A 535 1.35 -6.87 0.50
N ASP A 536 0.33 -6.85 1.33
CA ASP A 536 0.28 -6.12 2.58
C ASP A 536 0.68 -7.01 3.76
N ILE A 537 1.23 -6.41 4.81
CA ILE A 537 1.60 -7.09 6.05
C ILE A 537 0.80 -6.47 7.21
N TYR A 538 0.05 -7.31 7.91
CA TYR A 538 -0.67 -6.97 9.13
C TYR A 538 -0.13 -7.78 10.30
N VAL A 539 -0.04 -7.16 11.47
CA VAL A 539 0.32 -7.84 12.73
C VAL A 539 -0.64 -7.37 13.81
N GLN A 540 -1.34 -8.30 14.46
CA GLN A 540 -2.43 -8.01 15.41
C GLN A 540 -3.51 -7.08 14.79
N GLY A 541 -3.89 -7.33 13.55
CA GLY A 541 -4.88 -6.51 12.83
C GLY A 541 -4.37 -5.16 12.30
N GLU A 542 -3.24 -4.65 12.80
CA GLU A 542 -2.67 -3.38 12.31
C GLU A 542 -1.85 -3.58 11.03
N ARG A 543 -2.14 -2.78 9.99
CA ARG A 543 -1.34 -2.76 8.75
C ARG A 543 0.03 -2.14 9.01
N LYS A 544 1.09 -2.97 8.96
CA LYS A 544 2.48 -2.55 9.14
C LYS A 544 3.15 -2.12 7.84
N GLU A 545 2.84 -2.80 6.74
CA GLU A 545 3.37 -2.47 5.42
C GLU A 545 2.24 -2.57 4.39
N GLN A 546 2.16 -1.60 3.49
CA GLN A 546 1.25 -1.60 2.35
C GLN A 546 2.05 -1.74 1.07
N ASN A 547 1.59 -2.56 0.13
CA ASN A 547 2.27 -2.83 -1.15
C ASN A 547 3.75 -3.26 -0.95
N PHE A 548 4.00 -4.11 0.04
CA PHE A 548 5.33 -4.65 0.32
C PHE A 548 5.80 -5.52 -0.85
N ASP A 549 6.97 -5.17 -1.38
CA ASP A 549 7.67 -5.87 -2.45
C ASP A 549 9.05 -6.29 -1.95
N ILE A 550 9.25 -7.60 -1.81
CA ILE A 550 10.46 -8.20 -1.23
C ILE A 550 11.70 -7.79 -2.05
N ARG A 551 11.62 -7.91 -3.37
CA ARG A 551 12.75 -7.66 -4.26
C ARG A 551 13.10 -6.17 -4.30
N LYS A 552 12.08 -5.30 -4.29
CA LYS A 552 12.29 -3.84 -4.18
C LYS A 552 13.01 -3.47 -2.89
N VAL A 553 12.63 -4.04 -1.75
CA VAL A 553 13.29 -3.79 -0.45
C VAL A 553 14.70 -4.38 -0.40
N ALA A 554 14.96 -5.47 -1.12
CA ALA A 554 16.29 -6.04 -1.33
C ALA A 554 17.19 -5.24 -2.30
N GLY A 555 16.76 -4.06 -2.75
CA GLY A 555 17.52 -3.24 -3.70
C GLY A 555 17.46 -3.74 -5.15
N GLY A 556 16.35 -4.39 -5.52
CA GLY A 556 16.12 -4.95 -6.87
C GLY A 556 16.78 -6.30 -7.11
N LYS A 557 17.35 -6.93 -6.07
CA LYS A 557 18.09 -8.19 -6.17
C LYS A 557 17.29 -9.37 -5.65
N SER A 558 17.40 -10.48 -6.35
CA SER A 558 16.86 -11.77 -5.95
C SER A 558 17.85 -12.48 -5.03
N TYR A 559 17.45 -13.57 -4.39
CA TYR A 559 18.29 -14.35 -3.46
C TYR A 559 18.91 -13.52 -2.33
N THR A 560 18.25 -12.43 -1.92
CA THR A 560 18.73 -11.53 -0.86
C THR A 560 17.71 -11.51 0.27
N ALA A 561 18.16 -11.83 1.48
CA ALA A 561 17.31 -11.89 2.65
C ALA A 561 16.87 -10.48 3.10
N VAL A 562 15.57 -10.34 3.36
CA VAL A 562 14.91 -9.15 3.90
C VAL A 562 14.29 -9.51 5.23
N ARG A 563 14.67 -8.77 6.28
CA ARG A 563 14.13 -8.94 7.64
C ARG A 563 13.29 -7.73 8.02
N LYS A 564 12.08 -7.97 8.49
CA LYS A 564 11.19 -6.96 9.08
C LYS A 564 10.92 -7.28 10.53
N GLN A 565 10.94 -6.28 11.41
CA GLN A 565 10.73 -6.45 12.84
C GLN A 565 9.69 -5.47 13.35
N TYR A 566 8.74 -5.98 14.12
CA TYR A 566 7.66 -5.21 14.72
C TYR A 566 7.55 -5.56 16.19
N THR A 567 7.46 -4.55 17.05
CA THR A 567 7.11 -4.76 18.46
C THR A 567 5.60 -4.62 18.62
N VAL A 568 4.95 -5.66 19.12
CA VAL A 568 3.49 -5.69 19.30
C VAL A 568 3.11 -6.28 20.66
N PRO A 569 2.01 -5.82 21.27
CA PRO A 569 1.48 -6.44 22.46
C PRO A 569 0.79 -7.76 22.10
N VAL A 570 1.10 -8.82 22.85
CA VAL A 570 0.31 -10.04 22.89
C VAL A 570 -0.66 -9.91 24.06
N THR A 571 -1.95 -9.93 23.73
CA THR A 571 -3.05 -9.95 24.70
C THR A 571 -3.87 -11.21 24.47
N LYS A 572 -4.52 -11.72 25.52
CA LYS A 572 -5.31 -12.97 25.46
C LYS A 572 -4.52 -14.20 24.99
N ASN A 573 -3.20 -14.20 25.25
CA ASN A 573 -2.29 -15.28 24.93
C ASN A 573 -2.22 -15.64 23.43
N PHE A 574 -2.52 -14.67 22.56
CA PHE A 574 -2.66 -14.89 21.12
C PHE A 574 -1.91 -13.84 20.31
N LEU A 575 -1.23 -14.27 19.26
CA LEU A 575 -0.60 -13.41 18.26
C LEU A 575 -1.13 -13.76 16.88
N GLU A 576 -1.44 -12.75 16.09
CA GLU A 576 -1.78 -12.91 14.67
C GLU A 576 -0.83 -12.15 13.76
N ILE A 577 -0.40 -12.81 12.68
CA ILE A 577 0.32 -12.23 11.55
C ILE A 577 -0.48 -12.55 10.29
N HIS A 578 -0.76 -11.55 9.46
CA HIS A 578 -1.55 -11.72 8.24
C HIS A 578 -0.83 -11.08 7.05
N LEU A 579 -0.54 -11.89 6.04
CA LEU A 579 0.01 -11.49 4.75
C LEU A 579 -1.11 -11.53 3.72
N PHE A 580 -1.42 -10.40 3.11
CA PHE A 580 -2.63 -10.20 2.32
C PHE A 580 -2.30 -9.69 0.92
N TRP A 581 -2.74 -10.40 -0.11
CA TRP A 581 -2.57 -9.96 -1.49
C TRP A 581 -3.73 -9.07 -1.92
N ALA A 582 -3.54 -7.76 -2.10
CA ALA A 582 -4.58 -6.83 -2.57
C ALA A 582 -4.68 -6.74 -4.11
N GLY A 583 -4.53 -7.86 -4.82
CA GLY A 583 -4.64 -7.88 -6.29
C GLY A 583 -3.47 -7.23 -7.05
N LYS A 584 -2.38 -6.83 -6.36
CA LYS A 584 -1.19 -6.18 -6.95
C LYS A 584 -0.04 -7.14 -7.24
N GLY A 585 0.79 -6.80 -8.21
CA GLY A 585 1.85 -7.66 -8.73
C GLY A 585 1.43 -8.46 -9.98
N THR A 586 2.41 -9.05 -10.63
CA THR A 586 2.24 -9.69 -11.95
C THR A 586 1.69 -11.10 -11.78
N CYS A 587 0.63 -11.47 -12.51
CA CYS A 587 -0.03 -12.78 -12.38
C CYS A 587 0.78 -13.96 -12.94
N CYS A 588 1.63 -13.67 -13.93
CA CYS A 588 1.96 -14.63 -14.97
C CYS A 588 3.44 -14.60 -15.37
N ILE A 589 4.31 -14.14 -14.45
CA ILE A 589 5.76 -14.06 -14.64
C ILE A 589 6.41 -14.67 -13.38
N PRO A 590 7.39 -15.59 -13.50
CA PRO A 590 7.81 -16.24 -14.76
C PRO A 590 6.75 -17.24 -15.25
N ASP A 591 5.93 -17.75 -14.35
CA ASP A 591 4.86 -18.71 -14.61
C ASP A 591 3.55 -18.21 -13.98
N GLN A 592 2.43 -18.74 -14.45
CA GLN A 592 1.12 -18.43 -13.88
C GLN A 592 1.05 -18.86 -12.41
N GLY A 593 0.55 -17.97 -11.55
CA GLY A 593 0.39 -18.23 -10.12
C GLY A 593 1.56 -17.78 -9.25
N TYR A 594 2.59 -17.15 -9.82
CA TYR A 594 3.71 -16.58 -9.05
C TYR A 594 3.40 -15.17 -8.52
N TYR A 595 2.27 -15.02 -7.84
CA TYR A 595 1.81 -13.78 -7.20
C TYR A 595 1.38 -14.02 -5.75
N GLY A 596 0.96 -12.96 -5.06
CA GLY A 596 0.54 -13.00 -3.66
C GLY A 596 1.71 -13.09 -2.68
N PRO A 597 1.47 -13.13 -1.36
CA PRO A 597 2.54 -13.15 -0.36
C PRO A 597 3.43 -14.38 -0.50
N ALA A 598 4.70 -14.20 -0.17
CA ALA A 598 5.69 -15.26 0.01
C ALA A 598 6.47 -14.99 1.29
N ILE A 599 6.71 -16.00 2.14
CA ILE A 599 7.48 -15.86 3.39
C ILE A 599 8.36 -17.10 3.62
N SER A 600 9.60 -16.87 4.05
CA SER A 600 10.59 -17.93 4.29
C SER A 600 10.62 -18.36 5.75
N ALA A 601 10.58 -17.41 6.68
CA ALA A 601 10.55 -17.73 8.11
C ALA A 601 9.92 -16.60 8.93
N LEU A 602 9.47 -16.93 10.13
CA LEU A 602 9.00 -15.95 11.11
C LEU A 602 9.29 -16.40 12.53
N SER A 603 9.36 -15.44 13.46
CA SER A 603 9.45 -15.72 14.89
C SER A 603 8.84 -14.62 15.72
N ALA A 604 8.38 -14.98 16.93
CA ALA A 604 7.95 -14.03 17.94
C ALA A 604 8.72 -14.32 19.24
N THR A 605 9.46 -13.32 19.69
CA THR A 605 10.31 -13.40 20.90
C THR A 605 9.85 -12.38 21.93
N PRO A 606 9.79 -12.75 23.23
CA PRO A 606 9.31 -11.85 24.27
C PRO A 606 10.36 -10.79 24.58
N ASN A 607 9.93 -9.55 24.75
CA ASN A 607 10.79 -8.42 25.20
C ASN A 607 10.80 -8.29 26.73
N PHE A 608 10.47 -9.37 27.44
CA PHE A 608 10.37 -9.47 28.89
C PHE A 608 10.94 -10.81 29.34
N THR A 609 11.22 -10.96 30.64
CA THR A 609 11.67 -12.23 31.21
C THR A 609 10.48 -13.17 31.33
N PRO A 610 10.44 -14.30 30.59
CA PRO A 610 9.27 -15.16 30.62
C PRO A 610 9.15 -15.95 31.91
N THR A 611 7.92 -16.16 32.37
CA THR A 611 7.62 -17.00 33.53
C THR A 611 7.34 -18.46 33.14
N VAL A 612 7.02 -18.71 31.86
CA VAL A 612 6.80 -20.04 31.30
C VAL A 612 7.97 -20.53 30.44
N ARG A 613 8.27 -21.84 30.55
CA ARG A 613 9.36 -22.48 29.79
C ARG A 613 9.02 -22.49 28.30
N SER A 614 9.93 -21.97 27.47
CA SER A 614 9.83 -22.08 26.01
C SER A 614 10.04 -23.54 25.57
N ALA A 615 9.22 -24.01 24.62
CA ALA A 615 9.30 -25.38 24.08
C ALA A 615 10.66 -25.72 23.40
N ALA A 616 11.52 -24.73 23.15
CA ALA A 616 12.82 -24.91 22.49
C ALA A 616 14.03 -25.15 23.44
N ALA A 617 13.87 -25.07 24.77
CA ALA A 617 14.99 -25.22 25.70
C ALA A 617 15.19 -26.69 26.15
N LYS A 618 15.71 -27.57 25.27
CA LYS A 618 16.32 -28.83 25.72
C LYS A 618 17.79 -28.60 26.08
N LYS A 619 18.09 -28.81 27.38
CA LYS A 619 19.42 -28.80 28.02
C LYS A 619 20.52 -29.44 27.17
N ASN A 620 21.70 -28.81 27.14
CA ASN A 620 22.96 -29.55 27.16
C ASN A 620 23.67 -29.34 28.50
N GLY A 621 23.93 -30.48 29.15
CA GLY A 621 24.45 -30.56 30.51
C GLY A 621 25.93 -30.21 30.63
N SER A 622 26.26 -29.77 31.83
CA SER A 622 27.60 -29.60 32.40
C SER A 622 28.57 -30.72 31.99
N LYS A 623 29.75 -30.33 31.51
CA LYS A 623 30.98 -31.12 31.66
C LYS A 623 32.09 -30.23 32.21
N THR A 624 32.08 -30.07 33.52
CA THR A 624 33.28 -29.68 34.28
C THR A 624 34.18 -30.91 34.38
N GLY A 625 35.41 -30.80 33.91
CA GLY A 625 36.48 -31.77 34.20
C GLY A 625 37.23 -32.27 32.98
N VAL A 626 38.04 -31.40 32.36
CA VAL A 626 39.46 -31.67 32.02
C VAL A 626 40.15 -30.29 31.86
N ILE A 627 40.53 -29.67 32.97
CA ILE A 627 41.55 -28.61 32.98
C ILE A 627 42.53 -28.95 34.10
N ALA A 628 43.63 -29.60 33.76
CA ALA A 628 44.85 -29.61 34.55
C ALA A 628 46.01 -29.90 33.58
N GLY A 629 46.55 -28.86 32.95
CA GLY A 629 47.75 -29.02 32.10
C GLY A 629 48.15 -27.81 31.26
N VAL A 630 47.20 -26.99 30.78
CA VAL A 630 47.50 -25.96 29.75
C VAL A 630 47.44 -24.51 30.28
N VAL A 631 47.04 -24.29 31.53
CA VAL A 631 46.72 -22.95 32.07
C VAL A 631 47.93 -22.01 32.18
N VAL A 632 49.17 -22.51 32.24
CA VAL A 632 50.33 -21.65 32.48
C VAL A 632 50.86 -21.00 31.18
N GLY A 633 50.69 -21.63 30.01
CA GLY A 633 51.14 -21.06 28.73
C GLY A 633 50.20 -20.03 28.12
N VAL A 634 48.88 -20.16 28.38
CA VAL A 634 47.85 -19.31 27.75
C VAL A 634 47.68 -17.97 28.47
N ALA A 635 48.04 -17.88 29.76
CA ALA A 635 47.88 -16.64 30.53
C ALA A 635 48.76 -15.49 30.02
N VAL A 636 49.99 -15.80 29.57
CA VAL A 636 50.95 -14.78 29.10
C VAL A 636 50.57 -14.27 27.70
N LEU A 637 50.15 -15.15 26.79
CA LEU A 637 49.66 -14.76 25.46
C LEU A 637 48.28 -14.09 25.52
N GLY A 638 47.40 -14.53 26.42
CA GLY A 638 46.08 -13.96 26.64
C GLY A 638 46.13 -12.51 27.14
N LEU A 639 47.07 -12.16 28.00
CA LEU A 639 47.23 -10.79 28.50
C LEU A 639 47.71 -9.82 27.42
N VAL A 640 48.60 -10.25 26.52
CA VAL A 640 49.08 -9.41 25.41
C VAL A 640 47.98 -9.19 24.36
N VAL A 641 47.21 -10.23 24.05
CA VAL A 641 46.06 -10.14 23.13
C VAL A 641 44.91 -9.33 23.73
N LEU A 642 44.62 -9.46 25.03
CA LEU A 642 43.61 -8.65 25.71
C LEU A 642 44.04 -7.19 25.83
N ALA A 643 45.32 -6.90 26.04
CA ALA A 643 45.84 -5.53 25.97
C ALA A 643 45.73 -4.97 24.55
N GLY A 644 46.05 -5.76 23.52
CA GLY A 644 45.88 -5.40 22.11
C GLY A 644 44.42 -5.14 21.73
N ILE A 645 43.49 -5.99 22.16
CA ILE A 645 42.04 -5.84 21.94
C ILE A 645 41.47 -4.68 22.76
N PHE A 646 41.97 -4.42 23.97
CA PHE A 646 41.56 -3.28 24.78
C PHE A 646 42.04 -1.96 24.17
N LEU A 647 43.28 -1.91 23.68
CA LEU A 647 43.82 -0.75 22.97
C LEU A 647 43.15 -0.56 21.60
N TRP A 648 42.79 -1.63 20.90
CA TRP A 648 42.05 -1.60 19.63
C TRP A 648 40.59 -1.20 19.85
N ARG A 649 39.88 -1.72 20.86
CA ARG A 649 38.53 -1.29 21.25
C ARG A 649 38.52 0.15 21.76
N ARG A 650 39.55 0.61 22.49
CA ARG A 650 39.70 2.04 22.85
C ARG A 650 39.93 2.90 21.61
N ARG A 651 40.77 2.47 20.65
CA ARG A 651 40.98 3.17 19.38
C ARG A 651 39.74 3.16 18.49
N GLN A 652 38.99 2.07 18.44
CA GLN A 652 37.79 1.92 17.61
C GLN A 652 36.60 2.67 18.23
N LYS A 653 36.46 2.69 19.56
CA LYS A 653 35.47 3.52 20.27
C LYS A 653 35.80 5.01 20.16
N ARG A 654 37.08 5.39 20.21
CA ARG A 654 37.53 6.77 19.93
C ARG A 654 37.35 7.16 18.45
N ARG A 655 37.61 6.25 17.51
CA ARG A 655 37.34 6.46 16.07
C ARG A 655 35.86 6.55 15.74
N LYS A 656 35.00 5.76 16.40
CA LYS A 656 33.54 5.82 16.20
C LYS A 656 32.95 7.11 16.76
N LEU A 657 33.43 7.56 17.92
CA LEU A 657 33.05 8.84 18.50
C LEU A 657 33.56 10.03 17.67
N SER A 658 34.77 9.94 17.09
CA SER A 658 35.29 10.99 16.20
C SER A 658 34.59 11.02 14.84
N LEU A 659 34.20 9.86 14.28
CA LEU A 659 33.45 9.79 13.02
C LEU A 659 32.00 10.29 13.16
N GLU A 660 31.29 9.92 14.23
CA GLU A 660 29.94 10.44 14.51
C GLU A 660 29.96 11.97 14.75
N GLN A 661 31.07 12.48 15.30
CA GLN A 661 31.26 13.90 15.54
C GLN A 661 31.69 14.65 14.26
N GLU A 662 32.50 14.04 13.38
CA GLU A 662 32.80 14.55 12.02
C GLU A 662 31.58 14.59 11.10
N GLU A 663 30.67 13.60 11.18
CA GLU A 663 29.38 13.62 10.46
C GLU A 663 28.47 14.76 10.97
N LEU A 664 28.42 15.01 12.28
CA LEU A 664 27.65 16.13 12.82
C LEU A 664 28.26 17.48 12.42
N TYR A 665 29.60 17.60 12.39
CA TYR A 665 30.29 18.81 11.91
C TYR A 665 30.14 19.05 10.41
N SER A 666 30.00 17.99 9.60
CA SER A 666 29.83 18.10 8.14
C SER A 666 28.39 18.44 7.72
N ILE A 667 27.38 18.03 8.49
CA ILE A 667 25.96 18.39 8.29
C ILE A 667 25.69 19.85 8.68
N VAL A 668 26.36 20.36 9.72
CA VAL A 668 25.96 21.59 10.41
C VAL A 668 26.26 22.89 9.63
N GLY A 669 27.18 22.93 8.65
CA GLY A 669 27.31 24.09 7.76
C GLY A 669 27.30 25.48 8.44
N ARG A 670 28.29 25.75 9.31
CA ARG A 670 28.54 27.04 10.02
C ARG A 670 27.31 27.89 10.47
N PRO A 671 26.53 27.47 11.48
CA PRO A 671 26.07 28.36 12.54
C PRO A 671 27.18 28.59 13.57
N ASN A 672 27.11 29.69 14.34
CA ASN A 672 28.07 30.00 15.39
C ASN A 672 28.09 28.88 16.45
N VAL A 673 29.20 28.15 16.56
CA VAL A 673 29.39 27.11 17.58
C VAL A 673 29.83 27.77 18.88
N LEU A 674 29.00 27.65 19.92
CA LEU A 674 29.26 28.18 21.27
C LEU A 674 29.85 27.07 22.14
N SER A 675 30.74 27.42 23.07
CA SER A 675 31.34 26.44 23.98
C SER A 675 30.37 26.03 25.10
N TYR A 676 30.48 24.80 25.58
CA TYR A 676 29.66 24.34 26.71
C TYR A 676 29.98 25.15 27.98
N GLY A 677 31.25 25.53 28.17
CA GLY A 677 31.68 26.36 29.30
C GLY A 677 31.02 27.73 29.31
N GLU A 678 30.87 28.36 28.14
CA GLU A 678 30.18 29.63 27.98
C GLU A 678 28.69 29.50 28.28
N LEU A 679 28.01 28.50 27.70
CA LEU A 679 26.58 28.30 27.93
C LEU A 679 26.26 27.90 29.37
N ARG A 680 27.09 27.06 29.99
CA ARG A 680 26.97 26.70 31.41
C ARG A 680 27.12 27.93 32.30
N SER A 681 28.02 28.84 31.97
CA SER A 681 28.18 30.09 32.74
C SER A 681 27.00 31.04 32.49
N ALA A 682 26.55 31.14 31.24
CA ALA A 682 25.42 31.98 30.83
C ALA A 682 24.10 31.60 31.50
N THR A 683 23.86 30.30 31.75
CA THR A 683 22.62 29.78 32.36
C THR A 683 22.73 29.54 33.87
N ASP A 684 23.80 30.03 34.51
CA ASP A 684 24.09 29.76 35.93
C ASP A 684 24.05 28.24 36.26
N ASN A 685 24.85 27.48 35.51
CA ASN A 685 24.93 26.02 35.58
C ASN A 685 23.57 25.33 35.34
N PHE A 686 22.78 25.83 34.38
CA PHE A 686 21.43 25.35 34.09
C PHE A 686 20.53 25.35 35.34
N SER A 687 20.61 26.44 36.12
CA SER A 687 19.83 26.61 37.34
C SER A 687 18.33 26.47 37.06
N PRO A 688 17.56 25.76 37.92
CA PRO A 688 16.11 25.72 37.82
C PRO A 688 15.44 27.11 37.84
N ASN A 689 16.09 28.12 38.44
CA ASN A 689 15.61 29.50 38.45
C ASN A 689 15.64 30.16 37.06
N ASN A 690 16.42 29.61 36.13
CA ASN A 690 16.50 30.05 34.75
C ASN A 690 15.64 29.18 33.81
N LEU A 691 14.89 28.20 34.31
CA LEU A 691 14.06 27.34 33.48
C LEU A 691 12.88 28.14 32.89
N LEU A 692 12.81 28.23 31.57
CA LEU A 692 11.74 28.88 30.82
C LEU A 692 10.60 27.91 30.50
N GLY A 693 10.91 26.62 30.32
CA GLY A 693 9.92 25.59 30.03
C GLY A 693 10.54 24.20 29.91
N GLN A 694 9.73 23.16 30.14
CA GLN A 694 10.12 21.77 30.04
C GLN A 694 9.03 20.98 29.30
N GLY A 695 9.40 20.29 28.23
CA GLY A 695 8.49 19.48 27.40
C GLY A 695 9.09 18.11 27.05
N GLY A 696 8.40 17.35 26.20
CA GLY A 696 8.84 16.01 25.75
C GLY A 696 10.19 16.00 25.01
N TYR A 697 10.63 17.17 24.54
CA TYR A 697 11.82 17.34 23.69
C TYR A 697 13.03 17.92 24.42
N GLY A 698 12.88 18.34 25.69
CA GLY A 698 13.98 18.91 26.46
C GLY A 698 13.57 20.04 27.41
N SER A 699 14.56 20.66 28.02
CA SER A 699 14.40 21.80 28.95
C SER A 699 15.03 23.05 28.34
N VAL A 700 14.34 24.18 28.42
CA VAL A 700 14.81 25.47 27.87
C VAL A 700 15.18 26.38 29.02
N TYR A 701 16.39 26.94 28.99
CA TYR A 701 16.91 27.82 30.04
C TYR A 701 17.20 29.21 29.49
N LYS A 702 16.86 30.24 30.27
CA LYS A 702 17.32 31.62 30.04
C LYS A 702 18.81 31.69 30.34
N GLY A 703 19.57 32.29 29.45
CA GLY A 703 20.98 32.57 29.66
C GLY A 703 21.34 33.99 29.26
N LYS A 704 22.45 34.50 29.79
CA LYS A 704 23.06 35.77 29.37
C LYS A 704 24.47 35.50 28.85
N LEU A 705 24.68 35.72 27.55
CA LEU A 705 25.99 35.54 26.91
C LEU A 705 26.99 36.61 27.39
N THR A 706 28.28 36.37 27.10
CA THR A 706 29.39 37.26 27.49
C THR A 706 29.29 38.66 26.88
N ASP A 707 28.65 38.78 25.72
CA ASP A 707 28.36 40.04 25.04
C ASP A 707 27.12 40.78 25.58
N GLY A 708 26.48 40.23 26.62
CA GLY A 708 25.32 40.82 27.29
C GLY A 708 23.97 40.44 26.70
N ARG A 709 23.91 39.69 25.59
CA ARG A 709 22.65 39.25 24.98
C ARG A 709 21.97 38.16 25.80
N PHE A 710 20.66 38.29 26.00
CA PHE A 710 19.84 37.21 26.55
C PHE A 710 19.49 36.18 25.48
N VAL A 711 19.61 34.90 25.83
CA VAL A 711 19.39 33.76 24.94
C VAL A 711 18.52 32.70 25.61
N ALA A 712 17.81 31.93 24.80
CA ALA A 712 17.12 30.72 25.24
C ALA A 712 17.93 29.49 24.82
N VAL A 713 18.40 28.73 25.81
CA VAL A 713 19.24 27.54 25.61
C VAL A 713 18.39 26.29 25.77
N LYS A 714 18.06 25.64 24.66
CA LYS A 714 17.31 24.38 24.61
C LYS A 714 18.27 23.20 24.79
N GLN A 715 18.15 22.49 25.91
CA GLN A 715 18.87 21.27 26.22
C GLN A 715 17.99 20.06 25.89
N LEU A 716 18.44 19.21 24.97
CA LEU A 716 17.69 18.04 24.53
C LEU A 716 17.83 16.85 25.50
N SER A 717 16.78 16.01 25.57
CA SER A 717 16.71 14.83 26.45
C SER A 717 17.60 13.66 25.97
N GLU A 718 18.30 12.99 26.90
CA GLU A 718 19.18 11.83 26.62
C GLU A 718 18.41 10.52 26.32
N ALA A 719 17.11 10.45 26.62
CA ALA A 719 16.37 9.19 26.69
C ALA A 719 15.92 8.60 25.33
N SER A 720 16.25 9.21 24.18
CA SER A 720 15.79 8.70 22.89
C SER A 720 16.79 8.89 21.73
N HIS A 721 16.83 7.92 20.81
CA HIS A 721 17.46 8.09 19.49
C HIS A 721 16.78 9.20 18.66
N GLN A 722 15.55 9.58 19.03
CA GLN A 722 14.75 10.61 18.40
C GLN A 722 15.33 12.02 18.61
N GLY A 723 15.80 12.35 19.82
CA GLY A 723 16.31 13.70 20.14
C GLY A 723 17.55 14.12 19.33
N LYS A 724 18.42 13.17 18.95
CA LYS A 724 19.57 13.47 18.06
C LYS A 724 19.15 13.78 16.62
N LYS A 725 18.08 13.13 16.14
CA LYS A 725 17.56 13.36 14.79
C LYS A 725 16.85 14.71 14.70
N GLU A 726 16.05 15.04 15.71
CA GLU A 726 15.39 16.33 15.84
C GLU A 726 16.41 17.46 15.91
N PHE A 727 17.49 17.31 16.67
CA PHE A 727 18.59 18.28 16.72
C PHE A 727 19.17 18.60 15.33
N ALA A 728 19.49 17.56 14.54
CA ALA A 728 20.06 17.73 13.22
C ALA A 728 19.05 18.40 12.26
N THR A 729 17.79 17.97 12.31
CA THR A 729 16.70 18.55 11.49
C THR A 729 16.44 20.01 11.84
N GLU A 730 16.45 20.36 13.13
CA GLU A 730 16.21 21.72 13.61
C GLU A 730 17.32 22.65 13.11
N ILE A 731 18.59 22.27 13.23
CA ILE A 731 19.73 23.04 12.68
C ILE A 731 19.63 23.15 11.16
N GLU A 732 19.41 22.04 10.44
CA GLU A 732 19.36 22.04 8.98
C GLU A 732 18.26 22.96 8.44
N THR A 733 17.10 22.97 9.10
CA THR A 733 15.94 23.73 8.64
C THR A 733 16.05 25.19 9.03
N ILE A 734 16.20 25.51 10.33
CA ILE A 734 16.17 26.89 10.82
C ILE A 734 17.37 27.72 10.33
N SER A 735 18.51 27.09 10.00
CA SER A 735 19.66 27.80 9.42
C SER A 735 19.43 28.28 7.99
N ARG A 736 18.45 27.71 7.27
CA ARG A 736 18.14 28.03 5.87
C ARG A 736 16.95 28.96 5.70
N VAL A 737 16.23 29.25 6.77
CA VAL A 737 15.01 30.08 6.75
C VAL A 737 15.19 31.29 7.66
N GLN A 738 14.83 32.48 7.19
CA GLN A 738 14.90 33.70 7.99
C GLN A 738 13.71 34.60 7.67
N HIS A 739 12.85 34.80 8.66
CA HIS A 739 11.65 35.61 8.51
C HIS A 739 11.26 36.23 9.86
N ARG A 740 10.57 37.38 9.85
CA ARG A 740 10.23 38.14 11.07
C ARG A 740 9.36 37.33 12.04
N ASN A 741 8.50 36.46 11.51
CA ASN A 741 7.59 35.59 12.26
C ASN A 741 8.15 34.17 12.50
N LEU A 742 9.45 33.97 12.35
CA LEU A 742 10.14 32.72 12.73
C LEU A 742 11.17 33.04 13.83
N VAL A 743 11.39 32.09 14.74
CA VAL A 743 12.43 32.21 15.76
C VAL A 743 13.82 32.17 15.13
N LYS A 744 14.70 33.06 15.57
CA LYS A 744 16.09 33.11 15.13
C LYS A 744 16.97 32.18 15.96
N LEU A 745 17.62 31.23 15.28
CA LEU A 745 18.71 30.45 15.85
C LEU A 745 20.00 31.28 15.87
N TYR A 746 20.60 31.44 17.04
CA TYR A 746 21.91 32.09 17.19
C TYR A 746 23.08 31.13 17.05
N GLY A 747 22.89 29.86 17.42
CA GLY A 747 23.97 28.87 17.35
C GLY A 747 23.62 27.54 18.02
N CYS A 748 24.61 26.67 18.10
CA CYS A 748 24.51 25.39 18.79
C CYS A 748 25.80 25.10 19.57
N CYS A 749 25.71 24.21 20.57
CA CYS A 749 26.88 23.65 21.23
C CYS A 749 26.88 22.13 21.06
N LEU A 750 27.99 21.62 20.52
CA LEU A 750 28.25 20.20 20.29
C LEU A 750 29.23 19.60 21.31
N GLU A 751 29.69 20.42 22.27
CA GLU A 751 30.61 19.99 23.32
C GLU A 751 29.85 19.27 24.45
N GLY A 752 30.26 18.04 24.76
CA GLY A 752 29.69 17.22 25.84
C GLY A 752 28.71 16.13 25.35
N ASN A 753 28.05 15.45 26.30
CA ASN A 753 27.11 14.35 25.99
C ASN A 753 25.70 14.82 25.60
N LYS A 754 25.41 16.13 25.71
CA LYS A 754 24.08 16.72 25.49
C LYS A 754 24.17 17.85 24.45
N PRO A 755 23.61 17.68 23.23
CA PRO A 755 23.53 18.77 22.26
C PRO A 755 22.66 19.91 22.78
N LEU A 756 23.07 21.16 22.52
CA LEU A 756 22.35 22.37 22.94
C LEU A 756 22.06 23.27 21.72
N LEU A 757 20.87 23.84 21.67
CA LEU A 757 20.48 24.87 20.69
C LEU A 757 20.31 26.21 21.40
N VAL A 758 20.73 27.29 20.74
CA VAL A 758 20.72 28.64 21.31
C VAL A 758 19.89 29.55 20.43
N TYR A 759 18.77 30.01 20.96
CA TYR A 759 17.79 30.86 20.30
C TYR A 759 17.79 32.28 20.84
N GLU A 760 17.15 33.20 20.12
CA GLU A 760 16.72 34.47 20.70
C GLU A 760 15.81 34.23 21.91
N CYS A 761 16.01 35.00 22.98
CA CYS A 761 15.14 34.93 24.16
C CYS A 761 13.89 35.78 23.90
N LEU A 762 12.71 35.17 24.02
CA LEU A 762 11.42 35.84 23.84
C LEU A 762 10.74 35.98 25.20
N GLU A 763 10.58 37.22 25.67
CA GLU A 763 10.25 37.54 27.06
C GLU A 763 8.80 37.24 27.43
N ASN A 764 7.89 37.28 26.46
CA ASN A 764 6.46 37.04 26.67
C ASN A 764 6.07 35.56 26.58
N GLY A 765 7.03 34.65 26.38
CA GLY A 765 6.80 33.21 26.40
C GLY A 765 5.97 32.72 25.20
N SER A 766 5.21 31.65 25.42
CA SER A 766 4.38 30.99 24.39
C SER A 766 2.93 31.46 24.42
N LEU A 767 2.26 31.37 23.27
CA LEU A 767 0.89 31.85 23.06
C LEU A 767 -0.13 31.09 23.92
N ASP A 768 0.05 29.79 24.12
CA ASP A 768 -0.81 29.00 25.02
C ASP A 768 -0.75 29.51 26.46
N HIS A 769 0.42 29.94 26.93
CA HIS A 769 0.57 30.53 28.25
C HIS A 769 -0.12 31.90 28.33
N ALA A 770 -0.03 32.71 27.26
CA ALA A 770 -0.71 34.01 27.18
C ALA A 770 -2.24 33.88 27.10
N LEU A 771 -2.77 32.82 26.46
CA LEU A 771 -4.22 32.60 26.30
C LEU A 771 -4.85 31.87 27.48
N PHE A 772 -4.19 30.83 28.00
CA PHE A 772 -4.76 29.88 28.96
C PHE A 772 -4.10 29.94 30.35
N GLY A 773 -2.97 30.63 30.49
CA GLY A 773 -2.20 30.70 31.74
C GLY A 773 -2.91 31.46 32.85
N LYS A 774 -2.74 30.99 34.10
CA LYS A 774 -3.27 31.65 35.28
C LYS A 774 -2.40 32.87 35.64
N GLY A 775 -2.84 34.07 35.27
CA GLY A 775 -2.49 35.30 36.00
C GLY A 775 -1.50 36.30 35.38
N LYS A 776 -1.48 36.56 34.05
CA LYS A 776 -0.91 37.79 33.49
C LYS A 776 -1.33 38.04 32.02
N SER A 777 -1.74 39.28 31.74
CA SER A 777 -2.01 39.91 30.43
C SER A 777 -3.04 39.23 29.53
N SER A 778 -4.28 39.72 29.57
CA SER A 778 -5.27 39.45 28.51
C SER A 778 -4.76 40.08 27.21
N LEU A 779 -4.52 39.26 26.18
CA LEU A 779 -4.29 39.76 24.83
C LEU A 779 -5.58 40.42 24.34
N ASP A 780 -5.50 41.70 23.98
CA ASP A 780 -6.61 42.44 23.37
C ASP A 780 -6.88 41.94 21.93
N TRP A 781 -8.00 42.38 21.36
CA TRP A 781 -8.42 41.94 20.03
C TRP A 781 -7.37 42.23 18.94
N PRO A 782 -6.86 43.48 18.81
CA PRO A 782 -5.89 43.79 17.76
C PRO A 782 -4.63 42.92 17.84
N THR A 783 -4.14 42.63 19.05
CA THR A 783 -2.97 41.77 19.23
C THR A 783 -3.27 40.33 18.82
N ARG A 784 -4.43 39.77 19.19
CA ARG A 784 -4.83 38.41 18.78
C ARG A 784 -4.93 38.28 17.27
N PHE A 785 -5.52 39.26 16.61
CA PHE A 785 -5.65 39.27 15.16
C PHE A 785 -4.28 39.35 14.46
N GLU A 786 -3.39 40.24 14.93
CA GLU A 786 -2.02 40.33 14.42
C GLU A 786 -1.20 39.07 14.70
N ILE A 787 -1.47 38.35 15.79
CA ILE A 787 -0.88 37.03 16.04
C ILE A 787 -1.31 36.04 14.97
N CYS A 788 -2.61 35.90 14.69
CA CYS A 788 -3.10 35.02 13.63
C CYS A 788 -2.48 35.38 12.27
N LEU A 789 -2.44 36.67 11.94
CA LEU A 789 -1.88 37.17 10.67
C LEU A 789 -0.36 36.94 10.58
N GLY A 790 0.38 37.15 11.66
CA GLY A 790 1.82 36.93 11.72
C GLY A 790 2.20 35.45 11.59
N VAL A 791 1.44 34.54 12.21
CA VAL A 791 1.62 33.09 12.02
C VAL A 791 1.33 32.70 10.57
N ALA A 792 0.26 33.25 9.98
CA ALA A 792 -0.09 32.99 8.57
C ALA A 792 1.03 33.43 7.62
N ARG A 793 1.61 34.62 7.84
CA ARG A 793 2.77 35.13 7.08
C ARG A 793 3.99 34.23 7.25
N GLY A 794 4.27 33.76 8.47
CA GLY A 794 5.37 32.83 8.74
C GLY A 794 5.24 31.51 7.99
N LEU A 795 4.03 30.92 7.95
CA LEU A 795 3.77 29.69 7.22
C LEU A 795 3.75 29.90 5.69
N SER A 796 3.17 31.00 5.20
CA SER A 796 3.23 31.40 3.78
C SER A 796 4.69 31.43 3.30
N TYR A 797 5.56 32.05 4.10
CA TYR A 797 6.98 32.08 3.79
C TYR A 797 7.60 30.67 3.71
N LEU A 798 7.35 29.79 4.69
CA LEU A 798 7.91 28.43 4.71
C LEU A 798 7.40 27.54 3.56
N HIS A 799 6.16 27.74 3.12
CA HIS A 799 5.51 26.90 2.12
C HIS A 799 5.76 27.39 0.69
N GLU A 800 5.85 28.71 0.50
CA GLU A 800 5.70 29.33 -0.82
C GLU A 800 6.84 30.28 -1.20
N GLU A 801 7.54 30.90 -0.24
CA GLU A 801 8.53 31.96 -0.52
C GLU A 801 9.98 31.58 -0.20
N SER A 802 10.21 30.59 0.68
CA SER A 802 11.55 30.13 1.03
C SER A 802 12.20 29.38 -0.13
N SER A 803 13.53 29.45 -0.24
CA SER A 803 14.29 28.78 -1.31
C SER A 803 14.17 27.25 -1.30
N ILE A 804 13.70 26.69 -0.19
CA ILE A 804 13.36 25.29 -0.02
C ILE A 804 12.01 25.26 0.68
N ARG A 805 11.05 24.51 0.17
CA ARG A 805 9.76 24.34 0.82
C ARG A 805 9.89 23.54 2.12
N VAL A 806 9.38 24.07 3.22
CA VAL A 806 9.48 23.48 4.56
C VAL A 806 8.08 23.23 5.12
N VAL A 807 7.79 21.99 5.51
CA VAL A 807 6.58 21.64 6.26
C VAL A 807 6.95 21.50 7.74
N HIS A 808 6.33 22.30 8.62
CA HIS A 808 6.67 22.40 10.04
C HIS A 808 6.24 21.16 10.84
N ARG A 809 5.03 20.64 10.57
CA ARG A 809 4.43 19.41 11.16
C ARG A 809 4.02 19.47 12.63
N ASP A 810 4.42 20.50 13.36
CA ASP A 810 4.04 20.68 14.77
C ASP A 810 3.61 22.12 15.08
N ILE A 811 2.74 22.68 14.25
CA ILE A 811 2.10 23.98 14.52
C ILE A 811 1.06 23.81 15.63
N LYS A 812 1.22 24.56 16.71
CA LYS A 812 0.34 24.58 17.89
C LYS A 812 0.63 25.82 18.73
N ALA A 813 -0.30 26.23 19.60
CA ALA A 813 -0.15 27.45 20.40
C ALA A 813 1.13 27.47 21.27
N SER A 814 1.57 26.32 21.82
CA SER A 814 2.81 26.25 22.61
C SER A 814 4.10 26.41 21.81
N ASN A 815 4.04 26.26 20.48
CA ASN A 815 5.17 26.48 19.57
C ASN A 815 5.13 27.87 18.92
N ILE A 816 4.13 28.71 19.23
CA ILE A 816 4.09 30.12 18.83
C ILE A 816 4.59 30.96 20.01
N LEU A 817 5.75 31.59 19.86
CA LEU A 817 6.35 32.44 20.89
C LEU A 817 6.09 33.91 20.60
N LEU A 818 6.03 34.74 21.66
CA LEU A 818 5.74 36.17 21.55
C LEU A 818 6.97 37.00 21.90
N ASP A 819 7.34 37.90 20.98
CA ASP A 819 8.42 38.87 21.24
C ASP A 819 7.97 39.99 22.19
N ALA A 820 8.88 40.93 22.51
CA ALA A 820 8.61 42.03 23.44
C ALA A 820 7.43 42.94 23.00
N ASN A 821 7.13 42.98 21.70
CA ASN A 821 6.03 43.74 21.12
C ASN A 821 4.80 42.85 20.83
N LEU A 822 4.75 41.64 21.40
CA LEU A 822 3.69 40.64 21.21
C LEU A 822 3.55 40.15 19.76
N ASN A 823 4.59 40.29 18.92
CA ASN A 823 4.57 39.68 17.59
C ASN A 823 4.82 38.17 17.68
N PRO A 824 4.13 37.36 16.87
CA PRO A 824 4.29 35.91 16.88
C PRO A 824 5.55 35.46 16.14
N LYS A 825 6.22 34.46 16.71
CA LYS A 825 7.35 33.75 16.11
C LYS A 825 7.14 32.24 16.22
N ILE A 826 7.09 31.56 15.07
CA ILE A 826 6.99 30.10 15.00
C ILE A 826 8.33 29.49 15.45
N SER A 827 8.25 28.50 16.33
CA SER A 827 9.39 27.82 16.95
C SER A 827 9.25 26.30 16.88
N ASP A 828 10.32 25.59 17.25
CA ASP A 828 10.40 24.12 17.34
C ASP A 828 10.33 23.37 15.99
N PHE A 829 11.37 23.56 15.18
CA PHE A 829 11.54 22.91 13.88
C PHE A 829 12.06 21.46 13.97
N GLY A 830 12.08 20.84 15.15
CA GLY A 830 12.64 19.50 15.36
C GLY A 830 11.95 18.41 14.53
N LEU A 831 10.67 18.60 14.19
CA LEU A 831 9.89 17.68 13.35
C LEU A 831 9.80 18.11 11.88
N ALA A 832 10.34 19.29 11.54
CA ALA A 832 10.20 19.88 10.21
C ALA A 832 10.75 18.97 9.10
N LYS A 833 10.23 19.12 7.89
CA LYS A 833 10.69 18.32 6.75
C LYS A 833 10.82 19.18 5.50
N LEU A 834 11.97 19.06 4.86
CA LEU A 834 12.24 19.67 3.56
C LEU A 834 11.46 18.91 2.48
N TYR A 835 10.80 19.66 1.61
CA TYR A 835 9.89 19.18 0.58
C TYR A 835 10.48 19.48 -0.81
N ASP A 836 10.36 18.52 -1.73
CA ASP A 836 10.82 18.64 -3.12
C ASP A 836 9.62 18.97 -4.01
N ASP A 837 9.70 20.08 -4.74
CA ASP A 837 8.60 20.64 -5.54
C ASP A 837 8.09 19.69 -6.65
N GLN A 838 8.82 18.63 -6.99
CA GLN A 838 8.39 17.63 -7.98
C GLN A 838 7.46 16.54 -7.43
N LYS A 839 7.14 16.54 -6.12
CA LYS A 839 6.33 15.50 -5.48
C LYS A 839 4.94 16.03 -5.09
N THR A 840 3.90 15.24 -5.31
CA THR A 840 2.50 15.59 -4.94
C THR A 840 2.21 15.43 -3.46
N HIS A 841 2.95 14.55 -2.78
CA HIS A 841 2.95 14.36 -1.32
C HIS A 841 4.21 13.60 -0.91
N VAL A 842 4.53 13.60 0.38
CA VAL A 842 5.60 12.80 0.97
C VAL A 842 5.01 11.83 1.99
N SER A 843 5.07 10.53 1.72
CA SER A 843 4.72 9.51 2.72
C SER A 843 5.78 9.49 3.82
N THR A 844 5.39 9.75 5.06
CA THR A 844 6.30 9.79 6.21
C THR A 844 5.62 9.30 7.47
N LYS A 845 6.40 8.78 8.44
CA LYS A 845 5.88 8.44 9.76
C LYS A 845 5.16 9.66 10.34
N VAL A 846 3.93 9.45 10.83
CA VAL A 846 3.14 10.49 11.49
C VAL A 846 3.88 10.96 12.74
N ALA A 847 4.08 12.27 12.86
CA ALA A 847 4.61 12.93 14.04
C ALA A 847 4.01 14.33 14.12
N GLY A 848 3.74 14.81 15.34
CA GLY A 848 3.06 16.07 15.62
C GLY A 848 2.14 15.89 16.84
N THR A 849 1.47 16.95 17.25
CA THR A 849 0.65 16.97 18.48
C THR A 849 -0.81 16.62 18.18
N PHE A 850 -1.37 15.67 18.94
CA PHE A 850 -2.79 15.28 18.84
C PHE A 850 -3.71 16.50 19.05
N GLY A 851 -4.80 16.60 18.29
CA GLY A 851 -5.66 17.80 18.22
C GLY A 851 -5.30 18.78 17.10
N TYR A 852 -4.04 18.79 16.65
CA TYR A 852 -3.57 19.63 15.53
C TYR A 852 -3.28 18.83 14.25
N LEU A 853 -3.36 17.49 14.31
CA LEU A 853 -3.06 16.61 13.18
C LEU A 853 -4.21 16.63 12.16
N ALA A 854 -3.87 16.95 10.91
CA ALA A 854 -4.80 16.84 9.81
C ALA A 854 -5.28 15.38 9.59
N PRO A 855 -6.57 15.14 9.27
CA PRO A 855 -7.12 13.79 9.15
C PRO A 855 -6.38 12.90 8.15
N GLU A 856 -6.07 13.41 6.96
CA GLU A 856 -5.33 12.66 5.93
C GLU A 856 -3.92 12.27 6.38
N TYR A 857 -3.29 13.12 7.21
CA TYR A 857 -1.95 12.90 7.70
C TYR A 857 -1.96 11.87 8.83
N ALA A 858 -2.89 12.01 9.77
CA ALA A 858 -3.10 11.05 10.85
C ALA A 858 -3.49 9.66 10.32
N MET A 859 -4.35 9.59 9.30
CA MET A 859 -4.88 8.33 8.77
C MET A 859 -3.96 7.67 7.74
N ARG A 860 -3.22 8.43 6.91
CA ARG A 860 -2.47 7.88 5.76
C ARG A 860 -0.96 8.16 5.80
N GLY A 861 -0.49 9.01 6.71
CA GLY A 861 0.90 9.47 6.72
C GLY A 861 1.28 10.31 5.49
N HIS A 862 0.28 10.82 4.76
CA HIS A 862 0.46 11.67 3.58
C HIS A 862 0.75 13.10 4.03
N MET A 863 1.98 13.55 3.83
CA MET A 863 2.43 14.88 4.24
C MET A 863 2.51 15.81 3.03
N THR A 864 1.76 16.91 3.07
CA THR A 864 1.87 18.09 2.20
C THR A 864 1.89 19.33 3.09
N GLU A 865 2.07 20.52 2.53
CA GLU A 865 1.96 21.78 3.26
C GLU A 865 0.56 21.99 3.89
N LYS A 866 -0.46 21.32 3.35
CA LYS A 866 -1.86 21.43 3.83
C LYS A 866 -2.10 20.90 5.24
N ILE A 867 -1.16 20.14 5.80
CA ILE A 867 -1.26 19.67 7.18
C ILE A 867 -0.94 20.81 8.17
N ASP A 868 -0.03 21.71 7.80
CA ASP A 868 0.26 22.92 8.58
C ASP A 868 -0.89 23.93 8.45
N VAL A 869 -1.54 23.99 7.28
CA VAL A 869 -2.76 24.80 7.07
C VAL A 869 -3.88 24.36 8.03
N PHE A 870 -4.07 23.05 8.18
CA PHE A 870 -5.05 22.50 9.13
C PHE A 870 -4.71 22.90 10.57
N ALA A 871 -3.47 22.66 10.99
CA ALA A 871 -3.00 22.99 12.33
C ALA A 871 -3.08 24.51 12.61
N PHE A 872 -2.80 25.35 11.62
CA PHE A 872 -3.02 26.80 11.69
C PHE A 872 -4.47 27.15 11.96
N GLY A 873 -5.43 26.52 11.27
CA GLY A 873 -6.85 26.72 11.52
C GLY A 873 -7.23 26.45 12.98
N VAL A 874 -6.70 25.38 13.58
CA VAL A 874 -6.89 25.07 15.01
C VAL A 874 -6.30 26.18 15.91
N VAL A 875 -5.09 26.66 15.62
CA VAL A 875 -4.46 27.76 16.38
C VAL A 875 -5.28 29.06 16.31
N VAL A 876 -5.89 29.36 15.16
CA VAL A 876 -6.80 30.52 15.03
C VAL A 876 -8.01 30.34 15.94
N LEU A 877 -8.67 29.18 15.93
CA LEU A 877 -9.82 28.92 16.81
C LEU A 877 -9.45 29.05 18.30
N GLU A 878 -8.30 28.51 18.70
CA GLU A 878 -7.78 28.64 20.08
C GLU A 878 -7.52 30.11 20.47
N THR A 879 -6.96 30.89 19.54
CA THR A 879 -6.63 32.31 19.77
C THR A 879 -7.88 33.15 19.94
N LEU A 880 -8.90 32.92 19.09
CA LEU A 880 -10.17 33.63 19.13
C LEU A 880 -11.00 33.25 20.36
N ALA A 881 -11.07 31.96 20.70
CA ALA A 881 -11.88 31.47 21.80
C ALA A 881 -11.22 31.60 23.18
N GLY A 882 -9.90 31.79 23.23
CA GLY A 882 -9.14 31.89 24.47
C GLY A 882 -9.18 30.62 25.32
N ARG A 883 -9.43 29.45 24.71
CA ARG A 883 -9.46 28.14 25.36
C ARG A 883 -8.71 27.09 24.53
N PRO A 884 -8.15 26.04 25.17
CA PRO A 884 -7.42 24.98 24.45
C PRO A 884 -8.37 24.12 23.61
N ASN A 885 -7.86 23.50 22.54
CA ASN A 885 -8.67 22.70 21.62
C ASN A 885 -9.29 21.42 22.23
N TYR A 886 -8.72 20.92 23.34
CA TYR A 886 -9.34 19.92 24.21
C TYR A 886 -9.05 20.22 25.69
N SER A 887 -10.01 19.95 26.56
CA SER A 887 -9.88 20.03 28.02
C SER A 887 -9.96 18.62 28.61
N THR A 888 -9.08 18.30 29.57
CA THR A 888 -9.15 17.04 30.35
C THR A 888 -10.06 17.13 31.57
N GLU A 889 -10.66 18.29 31.85
CA GLU A 889 -11.38 18.57 33.09
C GLU A 889 -12.91 18.40 32.97
N ASP A 890 -13.46 18.22 31.76
CA ASP A 890 -14.91 17.99 31.54
C ASP A 890 -15.25 16.53 31.19
N GLU A 891 -16.24 15.95 31.88
CA GLU A 891 -16.76 14.60 31.63
C GLU A 891 -17.48 14.48 30.27
N ASN A 892 -17.95 15.61 29.72
CA ASN A 892 -18.43 15.73 28.35
C ASN A 892 -17.35 16.40 27.50
N LYS A 893 -16.50 15.59 26.85
CA LYS A 893 -15.42 16.09 25.99
C LYS A 893 -16.02 16.82 24.78
N VAL A 894 -16.14 18.15 24.86
CA VAL A 894 -16.48 18.98 23.70
C VAL A 894 -15.18 19.48 23.07
N TYR A 895 -14.87 19.00 21.87
CA TYR A 895 -13.74 19.55 21.11
C TYR A 895 -14.09 20.95 20.62
N ILE A 896 -13.14 21.89 20.65
CA ILE A 896 -13.37 23.27 20.18
C ILE A 896 -13.96 23.31 18.77
N PHE A 897 -13.57 22.33 17.95
CA PHE A 897 -13.99 22.23 16.57
C PHE A 897 -15.48 21.93 16.41
N GLU A 898 -16.03 21.04 17.23
CA GLU A 898 -17.45 20.69 17.23
C GLU A 898 -18.30 21.87 17.71
N TRP A 899 -17.88 22.50 18.81
CA TRP A 899 -18.55 23.67 19.39
C TRP A 899 -18.62 24.86 18.42
N VAL A 900 -17.51 25.20 17.76
CA VAL A 900 -17.49 26.30 16.79
C VAL A 900 -18.35 25.97 15.57
N TRP A 901 -18.36 24.71 15.13
CA TRP A 901 -19.19 24.31 13.99
C TRP A 901 -20.69 24.41 14.29
N GLU A 902 -21.11 24.02 15.49
CA GLU A 902 -22.49 24.20 15.96
C GLU A 902 -22.90 25.68 16.01
N LEU A 903 -22.03 26.56 16.52
CA LEU A 903 -22.27 28.00 16.53
C LEU A 903 -22.38 28.58 15.12
N TYR A 904 -21.52 28.12 14.19
CA TYR A 904 -21.57 28.54 12.79
C TYR A 904 -22.86 28.07 12.09
N GLU A 905 -23.27 26.81 12.27
CA GLU A 905 -24.51 26.25 11.69
C GLU A 905 -25.76 26.95 12.24
N ASN A 906 -25.73 27.38 13.50
CA ASN A 906 -26.83 28.10 14.12
C ASN A 906 -26.82 29.61 13.83
N ASN A 907 -25.95 30.12 12.96
CA ASN A 907 -25.78 31.56 12.66
C ASN A 907 -25.36 32.44 13.86
N HIS A 908 -24.66 31.86 14.84
CA HIS A 908 -24.10 32.59 15.99
C HIS A 908 -22.56 32.42 16.10
N PRO A 909 -21.78 32.55 15.01
CA PRO A 909 -20.34 32.25 15.05
C PRO A 909 -19.56 33.17 16.00
N LEU A 910 -20.00 34.41 16.23
CA LEU A 910 -19.30 35.35 17.12
C LEU A 910 -19.38 34.95 18.60
N ASP A 911 -20.31 34.08 18.98
CA ASP A 911 -20.45 33.59 20.37
C ASP A 911 -19.24 32.74 20.80
N MET A 912 -18.39 32.31 19.85
CA MET A 912 -17.17 31.59 20.16
C MET A 912 -16.06 32.51 20.71
N VAL A 913 -16.15 33.81 20.46
CA VAL A 913 -15.09 34.78 20.78
C VAL A 913 -14.95 34.88 22.31
N ASP A 914 -13.70 34.93 22.76
CA ASP A 914 -13.36 34.95 24.18
C ASP A 914 -14.10 36.07 24.93
N GLN A 915 -14.97 35.70 25.87
CA GLN A 915 -15.78 36.61 26.68
C GLN A 915 -14.95 37.57 27.54
N ARG A 916 -13.64 37.35 27.67
CA ARG A 916 -12.71 38.25 28.36
C ARG A 916 -12.31 39.46 27.51
N LEU A 917 -12.63 39.49 26.21
CA LEU A 917 -12.39 40.63 25.33
C LEU A 917 -13.48 41.69 25.56
N GLU A 918 -13.09 42.88 26.02
CA GLU A 918 -14.04 43.98 26.26
C GLU A 918 -14.62 44.56 24.95
N GLU A 919 -13.79 44.67 23.91
CA GLU A 919 -14.17 45.12 22.57
C GLU A 919 -13.41 44.30 21.50
N PHE A 920 -14.08 43.98 20.39
CA PHE A 920 -13.47 43.34 19.21
C PHE A 920 -14.20 43.77 17.93
N ASP A 921 -13.49 43.73 16.81
CA ASP A 921 -14.08 43.98 15.49
C ASP A 921 -14.85 42.72 15.02
N SER A 922 -16.17 42.83 14.91
CA SER A 922 -17.03 41.70 14.54
C SER A 922 -16.81 41.21 13.12
N GLU A 923 -16.43 42.09 12.19
CA GLU A 923 -16.17 41.73 10.79
C GLU A 923 -14.83 41.00 10.66
N GLU A 924 -13.81 41.48 11.36
CA GLU A 924 -12.52 40.79 11.44
C GLU A 924 -12.64 39.42 12.13
N ALA A 925 -13.40 39.34 13.23
CA ALA A 925 -13.65 38.10 13.94
C ALA A 925 -14.40 37.09 13.08
N LEU A 926 -15.50 37.49 12.45
CA LEU A 926 -16.26 36.62 11.56
C LEU A 926 -15.39 36.12 10.39
N ARG A 927 -14.56 36.99 9.81
CA ARG A 927 -13.64 36.64 8.74
C ARG A 927 -12.59 35.63 9.20
N ALA A 928 -11.98 35.83 10.37
CA ALA A 928 -11.01 34.91 10.94
C ALA A 928 -11.62 33.53 11.23
N ILE A 929 -12.87 33.48 11.72
CA ILE A 929 -13.62 32.24 11.94
C ILE A 929 -13.83 31.49 10.61
N LYS A 930 -14.36 32.18 9.59
CA LYS A 930 -14.56 31.56 8.25
C LYS A 930 -13.27 31.00 7.68
N VAL A 931 -12.16 31.75 7.79
CA VAL A 931 -10.83 31.30 7.34
C VAL A 931 -10.38 30.07 8.12
N ALA A 932 -10.55 30.05 9.45
CA ALA A 932 -10.20 28.90 10.28
C ALA A 932 -10.98 27.64 9.86
N LEU A 933 -12.30 27.75 9.68
CA LEU A 933 -13.16 26.65 9.25
C LEU A 933 -12.80 26.11 7.84
N LEU A 934 -12.33 26.99 6.96
CA LEU A 934 -11.84 26.62 5.63
C LEU A 934 -10.48 25.91 5.70
N CYS A 935 -9.58 26.36 6.57
CA CYS A 935 -8.29 25.75 6.83
C CYS A 935 -8.43 24.34 7.44
N THR A 936 -9.48 24.08 8.20
CA THR A 936 -9.74 22.79 8.85
C THR A 936 -10.61 21.83 8.01
N GLN A 937 -10.80 22.06 6.71
CA GLN A 937 -11.58 21.13 5.89
C GLN A 937 -11.00 19.71 5.86
N GLY A 938 -11.86 18.69 5.73
CA GLY A 938 -11.44 17.28 5.73
C GLY A 938 -10.59 16.90 4.52
N SER A 939 -10.87 17.49 3.37
CA SER A 939 -10.06 17.33 2.17
C SER A 939 -8.94 18.38 2.11
N PRO A 940 -7.66 17.98 1.93
CA PRO A 940 -6.54 18.91 1.73
C PRO A 940 -6.71 19.84 0.54
N HIS A 941 -7.46 19.40 -0.48
CA HIS A 941 -7.72 20.17 -1.69
C HIS A 941 -8.71 21.32 -1.46
N GLN A 942 -9.56 21.22 -0.44
CA GLN A 942 -10.49 22.28 -0.06
C GLN A 942 -9.83 23.35 0.84
N ARG A 943 -8.66 23.04 1.41
CA ARG A 943 -7.92 23.99 2.23
C ARG A 943 -7.18 25.01 1.34
N PRO A 944 -7.22 26.31 1.66
CA PRO A 944 -6.48 27.33 0.92
C PRO A 944 -4.95 27.15 1.03
N SER A 945 -4.19 27.82 0.16
CA SER A 945 -2.75 28.04 0.38
C SER A 945 -2.55 29.09 1.49
N MET A 946 -1.39 29.13 2.14
CA MET A 946 -1.16 30.08 3.23
C MET A 946 -1.07 31.52 2.73
N SER A 947 -0.59 31.76 1.51
CA SER A 947 -0.69 33.07 0.84
C SER A 947 -2.15 33.52 0.66
N ARG A 948 -3.04 32.61 0.28
CA ARG A 948 -4.48 32.88 0.15
C ARG A 948 -5.12 33.14 1.51
N VAL A 949 -4.70 32.43 2.55
CA VAL A 949 -5.11 32.68 3.95
C VAL A 949 -4.73 34.09 4.38
N VAL A 950 -3.49 34.53 4.12
CA VAL A 950 -3.04 35.89 4.42
C VAL A 950 -3.93 36.92 3.71
N ALA A 951 -4.18 36.75 2.41
CA ALA A 951 -5.03 37.63 1.63
C ALA A 951 -6.49 37.68 2.12
N MET A 952 -7.02 36.56 2.61
CA MET A 952 -8.37 36.54 3.21
C MET A 952 -8.40 37.25 4.56
N LEU A 953 -7.38 37.07 5.41
CA LEU A 953 -7.32 37.75 6.71
C LEU A 953 -7.17 39.27 6.53
N THR A 954 -6.32 39.74 5.60
CA THR A 954 -6.14 41.17 5.30
C THR A 954 -7.34 41.81 4.61
N GLY A 955 -8.30 41.03 4.13
CA GLY A 955 -9.48 41.53 3.40
C GLY A 955 -9.22 41.83 1.93
N ASP A 956 -8.06 41.45 1.39
CA ASP A 956 -7.75 41.55 -0.05
C ASP A 956 -8.58 40.56 -0.88
N VAL A 957 -9.11 39.54 -0.23
CA VAL A 957 -9.92 38.47 -0.80
C VAL A 957 -11.08 38.17 0.14
N GLU A 958 -12.29 38.03 -0.40
CA GLU A 958 -13.44 37.58 0.38
C GLU A 958 -13.34 36.10 0.78
N ALA A 959 -13.60 35.82 2.06
CA ALA A 959 -13.74 34.45 2.56
C ALA A 959 -15.13 33.89 2.16
N PRO A 960 -15.23 32.64 1.66
CA PRO A 960 -16.51 32.07 1.23
C PRO A 960 -17.54 32.00 2.38
N ASP A 961 -18.80 32.31 2.07
CA ASP A 961 -19.91 32.26 3.05
C ASP A 961 -20.37 30.84 3.40
N VAL A 962 -20.15 29.88 2.50
CA VAL A 962 -20.60 28.50 2.67
C VAL A 962 -19.38 27.60 2.84
N VAL A 963 -19.17 27.12 4.06
CA VAL A 963 -18.17 26.12 4.38
C VAL A 963 -18.89 24.84 4.80
N THR A 964 -18.60 23.72 4.14
CA THR A 964 -19.26 22.44 4.43
C THR A 964 -18.74 21.84 5.73
N LYS A 965 -19.62 21.26 6.55
CA LYS A 965 -19.25 20.48 7.73
C LYS A 965 -18.30 19.36 7.32
N PRO A 966 -17.07 19.30 7.84
CA PRO A 966 -16.15 18.24 7.48
C PRO A 966 -16.71 16.89 7.90
N SER A 967 -16.65 15.90 7.00
CA SER A 967 -17.23 14.57 7.22
C SER A 967 -16.60 13.76 8.37
N TYR A 968 -15.52 14.27 8.97
CA TYR A 968 -14.88 13.67 10.13
C TYR A 968 -15.46 14.19 11.46
N ILE A 969 -16.32 15.21 11.43
CA ILE A 969 -17.19 15.57 12.56
C ILE A 969 -18.41 14.64 12.50
N THR A 970 -18.43 13.59 13.32
CA THR A 970 -19.58 12.69 13.45
C THR A 970 -20.63 13.29 14.40
N GLU A 971 -21.90 13.31 14.00
CA GLU A 971 -23.04 13.58 14.90
C GLU A 971 -23.14 12.45 15.95
N TRP A 972 -22.53 12.66 17.12
CA TRP A 972 -22.80 11.87 18.32
C TRP A 972 -23.02 12.82 19.50
N GLN A 973 -24.21 13.43 19.55
CA GLN A 973 -24.84 13.92 20.80
C GLN A 973 -26.34 14.29 20.65
N ILE A 974 -27.10 13.69 19.73
CA ILE A 974 -28.58 13.76 19.78
C ILE A 974 -29.09 12.68 20.75
N THR A 975 -28.88 12.90 22.05
CA THR A 975 -29.75 12.34 23.10
C THR A 975 -29.95 13.41 24.16
N GLY A 976 -30.93 14.28 23.94
CA GLY A 976 -31.32 15.29 24.92
C GLY A 976 -32.15 16.43 24.37
N GLY A 977 -33.23 16.18 23.62
CA GLY A 977 -34.11 17.26 23.18
C GLY A 977 -35.35 16.75 22.45
N ASN A 978 -36.52 16.92 23.09
CA ASN A 978 -37.82 16.69 22.49
C ASN A 978 -38.01 17.57 21.24
N THR A 979 -38.17 16.97 20.07
CA THR A 979 -39.02 17.55 19.00
C THR A 979 -39.63 16.45 18.14
N THR A 980 -40.94 16.36 18.31
CA THR A 980 -42.00 15.75 17.52
C THR A 980 -41.74 15.74 16.02
N TYR A 981 -41.62 14.54 15.43
CA TYR A 981 -41.85 14.37 14.00
C TYR A 981 -43.37 14.43 13.75
N MET A 982 -43.80 15.40 12.95
CA MET A 982 -45.11 15.39 12.32
C MET A 982 -45.16 14.25 11.30
N SER A 983 -46.00 13.25 11.57
CA SER A 983 -46.45 12.30 10.56
C SER A 983 -47.86 12.66 10.16
N THR A 984 -48.01 13.05 8.90
CA THR A 984 -49.29 13.09 8.19
C THR A 984 -49.80 11.67 7.95
N ASP A 985 -51.07 11.51 8.28
CA ASP A 985 -52.11 10.73 7.61
C ASP A 985 -52.50 9.30 8.05
N VAL A 986 -53.82 9.24 8.19
CA VAL A 986 -54.80 8.15 8.12
C VAL A 986 -55.18 7.38 9.39
N SER A 987 -56.40 7.70 9.80
CA SER A 987 -57.27 7.13 10.82
C SER A 987 -57.54 5.63 10.71
N GLY A 988 -57.46 4.93 11.86
CA GLY A 988 -58.09 3.64 12.12
C GLY A 988 -58.21 3.40 13.63
N GLN A 989 -59.44 3.22 14.12
CA GLN A 989 -59.83 3.17 15.54
C GLN A 989 -59.36 1.93 16.33
N PRO A 990 -59.42 1.95 17.68
CA PRO A 990 -58.73 1.02 18.58
C PRO A 990 -59.61 -0.11 19.16
N SER A 991 -58.98 -1.18 19.66
CA SER A 991 -59.62 -2.13 20.58
C SER A 991 -58.67 -2.64 21.69
N SER A 992 -58.92 -2.13 22.91
CA SER A 992 -58.87 -2.78 24.24
C SER A 992 -57.96 -4.00 24.55
N ALA A 993 -57.00 -3.77 25.48
CA ALA A 993 -56.65 -4.48 26.74
C ALA A 993 -57.10 -5.96 26.98
N PRO A 994 -56.41 -6.79 27.81
CA PRO A 994 -55.79 -6.39 29.09
C PRO A 994 -54.46 -7.07 29.53
N ARG A 995 -53.94 -6.49 30.62
CA ARG A 995 -52.78 -6.87 31.44
C ARG A 995 -52.88 -8.26 32.06
N ALA A 996 -51.73 -8.92 32.25
CA ALA A 996 -51.52 -9.96 33.26
C ALA A 996 -50.11 -9.84 33.89
N ASN A 997 -50.01 -10.34 35.12
CA ASN A 997 -49.06 -9.99 36.19
C ASN A 997 -47.63 -10.57 36.07
N SER A 998 -46.71 -9.86 36.73
CA SER A 998 -45.30 -10.14 37.10
C SER A 998 -45.07 -11.49 37.84
N PRO A 999 -43.83 -12.02 37.97
CA PRO A 999 -42.84 -11.49 38.94
C PRO A 999 -41.32 -11.64 38.62
N SER A 1000 -40.56 -10.67 39.13
CA SER A 1000 -39.21 -10.73 39.71
C SER A 1000 -38.06 -11.48 39.00
N SER A 1001 -37.06 -10.73 38.54
CA SER A 1001 -35.65 -11.15 38.65
C SER A 1001 -34.67 -9.96 38.72
N ARG A 1002 -33.96 -9.93 39.86
CA ARG A 1002 -32.56 -9.55 40.08
C ARG A 1002 -31.96 -8.41 39.26
N THR A 1003 -31.68 -7.33 39.99
CA THR A 1003 -30.65 -6.32 39.75
C THR A 1003 -29.34 -6.92 39.19
N SER A 1004 -28.97 -6.51 37.98
CA SER A 1004 -27.59 -6.54 37.48
C SER A 1004 -27.27 -5.20 36.83
N SER A 1005 -26.30 -4.52 37.42
CA SER A 1005 -25.56 -3.34 36.96
C SER A 1005 -25.22 -3.36 35.45
N PRO A 1006 -25.31 -2.21 34.73
CA PRO A 1006 -24.86 -2.14 33.35
C PRO A 1006 -23.35 -1.87 33.33
N PHE A 1007 -22.56 -2.88 32.94
CA PHE A 1007 -21.16 -2.66 32.55
C PHE A 1007 -21.07 -2.64 31.03
N LEU A 1008 -20.40 -1.60 30.54
CA LEU A 1008 -20.22 -1.22 29.15
C LEU A 1008 -19.74 -2.36 28.25
N SER A 1009 -20.53 -2.67 27.22
CA SER A 1009 -20.02 -3.26 25.98
C SER A 1009 -19.31 -2.16 25.19
N SER A 1010 -17.99 -2.04 25.37
CA SER A 1010 -17.15 -1.27 24.46
C SER A 1010 -17.01 -2.04 23.15
N VAL A 1011 -17.66 -1.51 22.12
CA VAL A 1011 -17.36 -1.83 20.73
C VAL A 1011 -15.97 -1.27 20.46
N ILE A 1012 -15.01 -2.16 20.26
CA ILE A 1012 -13.68 -1.80 19.78
C ILE A 1012 -13.83 -1.51 18.29
N ASP A 1013 -13.61 -0.26 17.88
CA ASP A 1013 -13.37 0.08 16.48
C ASP A 1013 -12.03 -0.55 16.06
N GLU A 1014 -12.12 -1.75 15.50
CA GLU A 1014 -11.01 -2.37 14.78
C GLU A 1014 -10.76 -1.57 13.49
N GLY A 1015 -9.56 -1.02 13.37
CA GLY A 1015 -9.11 -0.35 12.14
C GLY A 1015 -9.33 -1.24 10.92
N ARG A 1016 -10.10 -0.73 9.96
CA ARG A 1016 -10.32 -1.29 8.62
C ARG A 1016 -10.18 -0.20 7.58
#